data_AF-A0A2D7XUT0-F1
#
_entry.id   AF-A0A2D7XUT0-F1
#
_cell.length_a   1.000
_cell.length_b   1.000
_cell.length_c   1.000
_cell.angle_alpha   90.00
_cell.angle_beta   90.00
_cell.angle_gamma   90.00
#
_symmetry.space_group_name_H-M   'P 1'
#
loop_
_entity.id
_entity.type
_entity.pdbx_description
1 polymer ?
#
loop_
_entity_poly.entity_id
_entity_poly.type
_entity_poly.pdbx_seq_one_letter_code
_entity_poly.pdbx_strand_id
1 'polypeptide(L)'
;MADIFISYKREEGEQAQRLAHVLEQLGYSVWWDVALLSGDEFRDVIQEMIEKCSAVVVLWSPLSVQSRFVRSEADYAQRRDKLLPVILKPCELPLGFSEDHADNLEDWTGELMNSGLQRLLNSIQNLTGKPAVMSGPSPESARQKAEITAFQGVARMNSAAAWQQFLKDHPATMFRDFITQKIAELEAAVQNDSPPVQPILAHSPDIETTELVETNNHPSDPDPIEDTRTTIVRTSGHTEPSSKKRFIITAGIFAVVLLGGISAAMTGVFGPDNVVEPIEEVVASPADQAAWNLANRLVTREAYQSYLADFEDGFYAKHAKAAIADIEDNYLWDTAKNTNSIASYQDYLDTIPDGKFASQAREKIAAITLDQDWAKAKATNTTAAYEAFLTAHPGSAHASEARQKIRELDAAATKKLQDENDRKDRRARAAADREADDKAWSVAKAANTTAAYQSYLTNYSSGRHVTEARSAIVALDKPAPYSLDQLHPQVRAAVVKARDAEKQAQAKAAEARTAATRADEAAARARAGAAGTTVQTLSNGKYEGEFSNGTPNGYGVSSFTSGDFVGDTYRGQRKDGAFSGVGVYTYEENPENSSVPLKYEGEYLSDEVTGFGVHTWPGGDFYAGGFKQNQRSGSGVLSFTSGLRLEGLFASNFMNGLGVEWKADGTVNQAGRWEDNKLVESLTK
;
A
#
# COMPACT_ATOMS: atom_id res chain seq x y z
N MET A 1 18.21 -14.80 -21.65
CA MET A 1 17.13 -13.89 -21.22
C MET A 1 16.16 -14.67 -20.33
N ALA A 2 15.24 -14.03 -19.60
CA ALA A 2 14.16 -14.79 -18.96
C ALA A 2 13.19 -15.35 -20.02
N ASP A 3 12.82 -16.62 -19.90
CA ASP A 3 11.83 -17.29 -20.75
C ASP A 3 10.42 -16.83 -20.38
N ILE A 4 10.17 -16.64 -19.08
CA ILE A 4 8.85 -16.39 -18.51
C ILE A 4 8.90 -15.14 -17.64
N PHE A 5 7.91 -14.25 -17.78
CA PHE A 5 7.65 -13.14 -16.88
C PHE A 5 6.35 -13.40 -16.11
N ILE A 6 6.33 -13.24 -14.79
CA ILE A 6 5.12 -13.41 -13.97
C ILE A 6 4.63 -12.05 -13.46
N SER A 7 3.44 -11.64 -13.91
CA SER A 7 2.71 -10.47 -13.41
C SER A 7 1.72 -10.88 -12.32
N TYR A 8 1.72 -10.19 -11.19
CA TYR A 8 0.84 -10.49 -10.05
C TYR A 8 0.69 -9.28 -9.13
N LYS A 9 -0.29 -9.36 -8.22
CA LYS A 9 -0.44 -8.39 -7.14
C LYS A 9 0.47 -8.74 -5.96
N ARG A 10 1.30 -7.79 -5.53
CA ARG A 10 2.39 -7.98 -4.54
C ARG A 10 1.94 -8.60 -3.22
N GLU A 11 0.78 -8.19 -2.73
CA GLU A 11 0.15 -8.66 -1.50
C GLU A 11 -0.18 -10.18 -1.55
N GLU A 12 -0.06 -10.80 -2.72
CA GLU A 12 -0.31 -12.22 -2.98
C GLU A 12 0.92 -12.94 -3.56
N GLY A 13 2.12 -12.43 -3.29
CA GLY A 13 3.37 -12.91 -3.90
C GLY A 13 3.82 -14.33 -3.55
N GLU A 14 3.27 -14.94 -2.49
CA GLU A 14 3.64 -16.31 -2.09
C GLU A 14 3.31 -17.35 -3.18
N GLN A 15 2.18 -17.19 -3.88
CA GLN A 15 1.82 -18.10 -4.96
C GLN A 15 2.61 -17.85 -6.23
N ALA A 16 2.91 -16.59 -6.55
CA ALA A 16 3.83 -16.24 -7.63
C ALA A 16 5.21 -16.87 -7.41
N GLN A 17 5.69 -16.83 -6.16
CA GLN A 17 6.94 -17.48 -5.73
C GLN A 17 6.93 -18.97 -5.93
N ARG A 18 5.84 -19.61 -5.51
CA ARG A 18 5.66 -21.05 -5.64
C ARG A 18 5.66 -21.47 -7.11
N LEU A 19 4.88 -20.78 -7.94
CA LEU A 19 4.81 -21.03 -9.38
C LEU A 19 6.17 -20.86 -10.05
N ALA A 20 6.85 -19.77 -9.75
CA ALA A 20 8.16 -19.53 -10.33
C ALA A 20 9.20 -20.56 -9.90
N HIS A 21 9.20 -20.98 -8.63
CA HIS A 21 10.08 -22.02 -8.15
C HIS A 21 9.88 -23.33 -8.92
N VAL A 22 8.63 -23.71 -9.15
CA VAL A 22 8.27 -24.91 -9.94
C VAL A 22 8.74 -24.78 -11.38
N LEU A 23 8.49 -23.65 -12.03
CA LEU A 23 8.92 -23.39 -13.40
C LEU A 23 10.46 -23.39 -13.54
N GLU A 24 11.17 -22.84 -12.56
CA GLU A 24 12.65 -22.89 -12.50
C GLU A 24 13.17 -24.32 -12.34
N GLN A 25 12.53 -25.16 -11.52
CA GLN A 25 12.90 -26.57 -11.38
C GLN A 25 12.73 -27.36 -12.69
N LEU A 26 11.78 -26.92 -13.53
CA LEU A 26 11.49 -27.45 -14.87
C LEU A 26 12.39 -26.86 -15.97
N GLY A 27 13.42 -26.09 -15.60
CA GLY A 27 14.46 -25.61 -16.51
C GLY A 27 14.17 -24.27 -17.18
N TYR A 28 13.05 -23.62 -16.87
CA TYR A 28 12.75 -22.29 -17.40
C TYR A 28 13.51 -21.20 -16.66
N SER A 29 13.92 -20.15 -17.36
CA SER A 29 14.31 -18.89 -16.72
C SER A 29 13.08 -18.04 -16.43
N VAL A 30 12.84 -17.75 -15.15
CA VAL A 30 11.62 -17.07 -14.70
C VAL A 30 11.98 -15.75 -14.05
N TRP A 31 11.34 -14.69 -14.51
CA TRP A 31 11.43 -13.37 -13.93
C TRP A 31 10.15 -13.05 -13.16
N TRP A 32 10.29 -12.90 -11.85
CA TRP A 32 9.21 -12.65 -10.91
C TRP A 32 9.83 -12.06 -9.63
N ASP A 33 9.03 -11.42 -8.79
CA ASP A 33 9.45 -10.74 -7.57
C ASP A 33 10.30 -9.47 -7.74
N VAL A 34 9.57 -8.37 -7.89
CA VAL A 34 10.08 -7.00 -7.84
C VAL A 34 9.72 -6.36 -6.50
N ALA A 35 10.09 -7.00 -5.39
CA ALA A 35 9.85 -6.46 -4.05
C ALA A 35 10.46 -5.06 -3.80
N LEU A 36 11.30 -4.52 -4.69
CA LEU A 36 12.11 -3.32 -4.43
C LEU A 36 12.09 -2.24 -5.53
N LEU A 37 11.23 -2.33 -6.55
CA LEU A 37 11.06 -1.28 -7.57
C LEU A 37 9.61 -0.79 -7.56
N SER A 38 9.32 0.21 -6.74
CA SER A 38 8.00 0.87 -6.68
C SER A 38 8.11 2.29 -7.20
N GLY A 39 7.46 2.58 -8.33
CA GLY A 39 7.36 3.93 -8.92
C GLY A 39 7.03 3.87 -10.42
N ASP A 40 6.62 5.01 -11.00
CA ASP A 40 6.47 5.15 -12.46
C ASP A 40 7.82 5.00 -13.21
N GLU A 41 8.95 5.05 -12.50
CA GLU A 41 10.32 5.03 -13.04
C GLU A 41 10.78 3.69 -13.64
N PHE A 42 10.03 2.60 -13.45
CA PHE A 42 10.44 1.25 -13.89
C PHE A 42 9.55 0.67 -14.99
N ARG A 43 8.65 1.49 -15.55
CA ARG A 43 7.75 1.08 -16.63
C ARG A 43 8.54 0.61 -17.86
N ASP A 44 9.61 1.31 -18.21
CA ASP A 44 10.41 0.99 -19.40
C ASP A 44 11.15 -0.35 -19.23
N VAL A 45 11.65 -0.65 -18.03
CA VAL A 45 12.31 -1.93 -17.72
C VAL A 45 11.31 -3.09 -17.77
N ILE A 46 10.11 -2.91 -17.19
CA ILE A 46 9.04 -3.93 -17.25
C ILE A 46 8.62 -4.17 -18.70
N GLN A 47 8.45 -3.09 -19.48
CA GLN A 47 8.11 -3.16 -20.89
C GLN A 47 9.17 -3.91 -21.69
N GLU A 48 10.45 -3.57 -21.51
CA GLU A 48 11.59 -4.23 -22.15
C GLU A 48 11.64 -5.73 -21.79
N MET A 49 11.32 -6.08 -20.54
CA MET A 49 11.25 -7.48 -20.11
C MET A 49 10.11 -8.24 -20.78
N ILE A 50 8.92 -7.65 -20.89
CA ILE A 50 7.80 -8.25 -21.62
C ILE A 50 8.15 -8.44 -23.11
N GLU A 51 8.86 -7.48 -23.71
CA GLU A 51 9.34 -7.58 -25.09
C GLU A 51 10.35 -8.71 -25.28
N LYS A 52 11.21 -8.94 -24.29
CA LYS A 52 12.32 -9.88 -24.36
C LYS A 52 11.98 -11.31 -23.91
N CYS A 53 10.98 -11.49 -23.06
CA CYS A 53 10.52 -12.82 -22.65
C CYS A 53 9.69 -13.52 -23.74
N SER A 54 9.55 -14.83 -23.64
CA SER A 54 8.75 -15.63 -24.57
C SER A 54 7.29 -15.76 -24.12
N ALA A 55 7.03 -15.83 -22.81
CA ALA A 55 5.69 -15.94 -22.25
C ALA A 55 5.51 -15.02 -21.03
N VAL A 56 4.31 -14.45 -20.90
CA VAL A 56 3.89 -13.60 -19.78
C VAL A 56 2.73 -14.27 -19.06
N VAL A 57 2.99 -14.77 -17.85
CA VAL A 57 1.97 -15.37 -16.99
C VAL A 57 1.36 -14.30 -16.10
N VAL A 58 0.06 -14.05 -16.22
CA VAL A 58 -0.65 -13.06 -15.38
C VAL A 58 -1.52 -13.79 -14.38
N LEU A 59 -1.26 -13.57 -13.09
CA LEU A 59 -2.02 -14.15 -11.98
C LEU A 59 -3.20 -13.25 -11.62
N TRP A 60 -4.39 -13.69 -11.99
CA TRP A 60 -5.66 -13.02 -11.75
C TRP A 60 -6.25 -13.36 -10.38
N SER A 61 -6.62 -12.31 -9.64
CA SER A 61 -7.27 -12.35 -8.34
C SER A 61 -8.13 -11.09 -8.18
N PRO A 62 -9.04 -11.02 -7.19
CA PRO A 62 -9.78 -9.79 -6.91
C PRO A 62 -8.89 -8.54 -6.73
N LEU A 63 -7.65 -8.70 -6.25
CA LEU A 63 -6.72 -7.59 -6.06
C LEU A 63 -5.95 -7.24 -7.33
N SER A 64 -5.58 -8.22 -8.16
CA SER A 64 -4.83 -7.96 -9.40
C SER A 64 -5.71 -7.38 -10.50
N VAL A 65 -7.01 -7.73 -10.54
CA VAL A 65 -8.03 -7.11 -11.40
C VAL A 65 -8.12 -5.60 -11.17
N GLN A 66 -8.01 -5.15 -9.91
CA GLN A 66 -8.07 -3.72 -9.56
C GLN A 66 -6.76 -2.98 -9.88
N SER A 67 -5.64 -3.68 -10.05
CA SER A 67 -4.33 -3.06 -10.27
C SER A 67 -4.20 -2.47 -11.68
N ARG A 68 -3.93 -1.17 -11.78
CA ARG A 68 -3.64 -0.52 -13.07
C ARG A 68 -2.39 -1.07 -13.76
N PHE A 69 -1.41 -1.53 -12.97
CA PHE A 69 -0.14 -2.04 -13.47
C PHE A 69 -0.30 -3.43 -14.06
N VAL A 70 -0.93 -4.35 -13.33
CA VAL A 70 -1.19 -5.72 -13.82
C VAL A 70 -2.06 -5.69 -15.08
N ARG A 71 -3.09 -4.83 -15.11
CA ARG A 71 -3.92 -4.63 -16.31
C ARG A 71 -3.11 -4.11 -17.50
N SER A 72 -2.23 -3.14 -17.28
CA SER A 72 -1.38 -2.60 -18.35
C SER A 72 -0.37 -3.62 -18.87
N GLU A 73 0.22 -4.44 -17.99
CA GLU A 73 1.16 -5.51 -18.36
C GLU A 73 0.45 -6.61 -19.15
N ALA A 74 -0.73 -7.02 -18.69
CA ALA A 74 -1.56 -8.02 -19.35
C ALA A 74 -2.00 -7.56 -20.75
N ASP A 75 -2.50 -6.34 -20.88
CA ASP A 75 -2.90 -5.73 -22.16
C ASP A 75 -1.70 -5.59 -23.12
N TYR A 76 -0.53 -5.22 -22.60
CA TYR A 76 0.70 -5.12 -23.39
C TYR A 76 1.20 -6.48 -23.90
N ALA A 77 1.12 -7.52 -23.06
CA ALA A 77 1.47 -8.88 -23.42
C ALA A 77 0.46 -9.50 -24.40
N GLN A 78 -0.83 -9.20 -24.24
CA GLN A 78 -1.90 -9.68 -25.12
C GLN A 78 -1.74 -9.17 -26.54
N ARG A 79 -1.43 -7.88 -26.71
CA ARG A 79 -1.15 -7.26 -28.03
C ARG A 79 0.06 -7.88 -28.76
N ARG A 80 0.84 -8.73 -28.10
CA ARG A 80 2.04 -9.39 -28.63
C ARG A 80 1.93 -10.91 -28.67
N ASP A 81 0.74 -11.46 -28.41
CA ASP A 81 0.48 -12.90 -28.39
C ASP A 81 1.36 -13.68 -27.39
N LYS A 82 1.72 -13.05 -26.26
CA LYS A 82 2.55 -13.66 -25.20
C LYS A 82 1.79 -13.93 -23.90
N LEU A 83 0.54 -13.49 -23.81
CA LEU A 83 -0.24 -13.54 -22.57
C LEU A 83 -0.74 -14.96 -22.26
N LEU A 84 -0.45 -15.43 -21.06
CA LEU A 84 -1.00 -16.63 -20.44
C LEU A 84 -1.78 -16.23 -19.18
N PRO A 85 -3.11 -16.06 -19.25
CA PRO A 85 -3.91 -15.69 -18.09
C PRO A 85 -4.12 -16.90 -17.16
N VAL A 86 -3.95 -16.69 -15.86
CA VAL A 86 -4.08 -17.73 -14.84
C VAL A 86 -4.94 -17.22 -13.70
N ILE A 87 -6.03 -17.92 -13.36
CA ILE A 87 -6.91 -17.57 -12.25
C ILE A 87 -6.34 -18.17 -10.97
N LEU A 88 -5.94 -17.30 -10.04
CA LEU A 88 -5.43 -17.66 -8.72
C LEU A 88 -6.52 -17.71 -7.65
N LYS A 89 -7.53 -16.85 -7.78
CA LYS A 89 -8.70 -16.77 -6.91
C LYS A 89 -9.91 -16.42 -7.75
N PRO A 90 -11.14 -16.81 -7.36
CA PRO A 90 -12.34 -16.45 -8.09
C PRO A 90 -12.43 -14.94 -8.29
N CYS A 91 -12.44 -14.50 -9.55
CA CYS A 91 -12.59 -13.11 -9.92
C CYS A 91 -13.13 -12.97 -11.34
N GLU A 92 -13.91 -11.92 -11.58
CA GLU A 92 -14.34 -11.54 -12.93
C GLU A 92 -13.18 -10.85 -13.66
N LEU A 93 -12.78 -11.38 -14.83
CA LEU A 93 -11.71 -10.81 -15.64
C LEU A 93 -12.14 -9.47 -16.29
N PRO A 94 -11.23 -8.48 -16.41
CA PRO A 94 -11.55 -7.23 -17.10
C PRO A 94 -11.93 -7.45 -18.56
N LEU A 95 -12.79 -6.57 -19.09
CA LEU A 95 -13.15 -6.50 -20.52
C LEU A 95 -11.89 -6.56 -21.41
N GLY A 96 -11.81 -7.56 -22.30
CA GLY A 96 -10.67 -7.81 -23.17
C GLY A 96 -9.89 -9.10 -22.84
N PHE A 97 -10.05 -9.65 -21.64
CA PHE A 97 -9.48 -10.93 -21.22
C PHE A 97 -10.60 -11.96 -21.04
N SER A 98 -10.53 -13.12 -21.71
CA SER A 98 -11.58 -14.16 -21.64
C SER A 98 -11.25 -15.22 -20.59
N GLU A 99 -12.24 -15.60 -19.78
CA GLU A 99 -12.15 -16.72 -18.83
C GLU A 99 -11.96 -18.07 -19.55
N ASP A 100 -12.46 -18.20 -20.78
CA ASP A 100 -12.36 -19.42 -21.60
C ASP A 100 -10.91 -19.78 -21.97
N HIS A 101 -9.98 -18.83 -21.87
CA HIS A 101 -8.56 -19.01 -22.18
C HIS A 101 -7.67 -18.95 -20.94
N ALA A 102 -8.24 -18.88 -19.74
CA ALA A 102 -7.50 -18.78 -18.49
C ALA A 102 -7.34 -20.12 -17.78
N ASP A 103 -6.12 -20.44 -17.37
CA ASP A 103 -5.85 -21.65 -16.60
C ASP A 103 -6.18 -21.43 -15.11
N ASN A 104 -6.97 -22.32 -14.51
CA ASN A 104 -7.33 -22.24 -13.10
C ASN A 104 -6.28 -22.92 -12.20
N LEU A 105 -5.69 -22.17 -11.27
CA LEU A 105 -4.76 -22.61 -10.22
C LEU A 105 -5.25 -22.27 -8.79
N GLU A 106 -6.57 -22.11 -8.58
CA GLU A 106 -7.17 -21.72 -7.30
C GLU A 106 -6.77 -22.64 -6.13
N ASP A 107 -6.87 -23.95 -6.34
CA ASP A 107 -6.54 -24.96 -5.33
C ASP A 107 -5.09 -25.48 -5.43
N TRP A 108 -4.23 -24.82 -6.21
CA TRP A 108 -2.90 -25.33 -6.48
C TRP A 108 -1.93 -25.02 -5.33
N THR A 109 -1.31 -26.07 -4.80
CA THR A 109 -0.39 -26.01 -3.64
C THR A 109 1.06 -26.34 -3.97
N GLY A 110 1.41 -26.48 -5.26
CA GLY A 110 2.76 -26.83 -5.71
C GLY A 110 2.89 -28.19 -6.40
N GLU A 111 1.79 -28.94 -6.53
CA GLU A 111 1.79 -30.27 -7.13
C GLU A 111 2.02 -30.23 -8.64
N LEU A 112 2.99 -31.01 -9.13
CA LEU A 112 3.33 -31.07 -10.56
C LEU A 112 2.21 -31.68 -11.43
N MET A 113 1.40 -32.58 -10.86
CA MET A 113 0.36 -33.32 -11.59
C MET A 113 -1.00 -32.60 -11.62
N ASN A 114 -1.08 -31.37 -11.12
CA ASN A 114 -2.30 -30.59 -11.16
C ASN A 114 -2.72 -30.28 -12.62
N SER A 115 -4.00 -30.47 -12.92
CA SER A 115 -4.51 -30.33 -14.30
C SER A 115 -4.43 -28.90 -14.84
N GLY A 116 -4.58 -27.89 -13.97
CA GLY A 116 -4.38 -26.47 -14.32
C GLY A 116 -2.92 -26.17 -14.64
N LEU A 117 -2.00 -26.66 -13.80
CA LEU A 117 -0.56 -26.49 -14.04
C LEU A 117 -0.11 -27.20 -15.32
N GLN A 118 -0.61 -28.40 -15.61
CA GLN A 118 -0.26 -29.14 -16.82
C GLN A 118 -0.73 -28.43 -18.10
N ARG A 119 -1.91 -27.80 -18.09
CA ARG A 119 -2.36 -26.96 -19.21
C ARG A 119 -1.48 -25.72 -19.37
N LEU A 120 -1.15 -25.05 -18.28
CA LEU A 120 -0.24 -23.91 -18.29
C LEU A 120 1.14 -24.29 -18.85
N LEU A 121 1.70 -25.42 -18.42
CA LEU A 121 3.00 -25.92 -18.93
C LEU A 121 2.97 -26.22 -20.42
N ASN A 122 1.87 -26.76 -20.94
CA ASN A 122 1.70 -26.98 -22.38
C ASN A 122 1.65 -25.64 -23.15
N SER A 123 0.93 -24.65 -22.62
CA SER A 123 0.87 -23.29 -23.19
C SER A 123 2.24 -22.60 -23.16
N ILE A 124 3.00 -22.74 -22.07
CA ILE A 124 4.37 -22.25 -21.96
C ILE A 124 5.28 -22.95 -22.97
N GLN A 125 5.20 -24.27 -23.10
CA GLN A 125 6.01 -25.01 -24.06
C GLN A 125 5.71 -24.57 -25.51
N ASN A 126 4.46 -24.28 -25.85
CA ASN A 126 4.08 -23.77 -27.17
C ASN A 126 4.67 -22.39 -27.45
N LEU A 127 4.71 -21.48 -26.46
CA LEU A 127 5.28 -20.14 -26.63
C LEU A 127 6.81 -20.10 -26.57
N THR A 128 7.43 -20.93 -25.73
CA THR A 128 8.89 -20.93 -25.52
C THR A 128 9.64 -21.88 -26.44
N GLY A 129 8.96 -22.89 -27.00
CA GLY A 129 9.59 -23.99 -27.74
C GLY A 129 10.48 -24.91 -26.89
N LYS A 130 10.48 -24.72 -25.56
CA LYS A 130 11.29 -25.46 -24.60
C LYS A 130 10.40 -26.49 -23.87
N PRO A 131 10.79 -27.78 -23.80
CA PRO A 131 10.05 -28.76 -23.01
C PRO A 131 10.30 -28.56 -21.51
N ALA A 132 9.27 -28.79 -20.69
CA ALA A 132 9.41 -28.78 -19.24
C ALA A 132 10.19 -30.03 -18.78
N VAL A 133 11.46 -29.85 -18.39
CA VAL A 133 12.35 -30.95 -17.98
C VAL A 133 12.95 -30.64 -16.62
N MET A 134 12.79 -31.57 -15.68
CA MET A 134 13.42 -31.49 -14.35
C MET A 134 14.94 -31.41 -14.48
N SER A 135 15.48 -30.20 -14.35
CA SER A 135 16.90 -29.90 -14.58
C SER A 135 17.51 -29.00 -13.51
N GLY A 136 16.71 -28.58 -12.52
CA GLY A 136 17.12 -27.60 -11.50
C GLY A 136 17.15 -26.18 -12.08
N PRO A 137 17.39 -25.15 -11.23
CA PRO A 137 17.38 -23.77 -11.68
C PRO A 137 18.46 -23.53 -12.74
N SER A 138 18.05 -22.99 -13.89
CA SER A 138 18.96 -22.62 -14.97
C SER A 138 20.10 -21.70 -14.45
N PRO A 139 21.35 -21.85 -14.96
CA PRO A 139 22.45 -20.92 -14.66
C PRO A 139 22.07 -19.45 -14.91
N GLU A 140 21.16 -19.22 -15.86
CA GLU A 140 20.63 -17.90 -16.17
C GLU A 140 19.71 -17.35 -15.06
N SER A 141 18.83 -18.18 -14.50
CA SER A 141 17.95 -17.79 -13.37
C SER A 141 18.76 -17.46 -12.12
N ALA A 142 19.82 -18.25 -11.84
CA ALA A 142 20.72 -18.00 -10.71
C ALA A 142 21.48 -16.68 -10.87
N ARG A 143 21.97 -16.39 -12.09
CA ARG A 143 22.61 -15.12 -12.43
C ARG A 143 21.66 -13.93 -12.31
N GLN A 144 20.43 -14.05 -12.83
CA GLN A 144 19.41 -13.00 -12.74
C GLN A 144 19.04 -12.67 -11.28
N LYS A 145 18.87 -13.68 -10.42
CA LYS A 145 18.61 -13.45 -8.98
C LYS A 145 19.75 -12.74 -8.27
N ALA A 146 21.00 -13.14 -8.56
CA ALA A 146 22.17 -12.47 -8.00
C ALA A 146 22.29 -11.01 -8.46
N GLU A 147 22.04 -10.76 -9.75
CA GLU A 147 22.06 -9.43 -10.35
C GLU A 147 20.97 -8.51 -9.79
N ILE A 148 19.74 -9.01 -9.63
CA ILE A 148 18.62 -8.28 -9.00
C ILE A 148 18.96 -7.93 -7.55
N THR A 149 19.54 -8.86 -6.79
CA THR A 149 19.93 -8.62 -5.38
C THR A 149 21.02 -7.55 -5.27
N ALA A 150 22.02 -7.60 -6.16
CA ALA A 150 23.07 -6.58 -6.22
C ALA A 150 22.50 -5.21 -6.64
N PHE A 151 21.63 -5.18 -7.65
CA PHE A 151 20.95 -3.97 -8.11
C PHE A 151 20.15 -3.30 -6.99
N GLN A 152 19.44 -4.10 -6.19
CA GLN A 152 18.69 -3.63 -5.02
C GLN A 152 19.59 -3.01 -3.95
N GLY A 153 20.77 -3.59 -3.71
CA GLY A 153 21.76 -3.01 -2.80
C GLY A 153 22.18 -1.61 -3.24
N VAL A 154 22.41 -1.44 -4.53
CA VAL A 154 22.85 -0.17 -5.14
C VAL A 154 21.71 0.86 -5.19
N ALA A 155 20.49 0.43 -5.51
CA ALA A 155 19.31 1.28 -5.51
C ALA A 155 19.04 1.93 -4.15
N ARG A 156 19.31 1.21 -3.05
CA ARG A 156 19.17 1.74 -1.68
C ARG A 156 20.22 2.80 -1.33
N MET A 157 21.39 2.75 -1.97
CA MET A 157 22.46 3.73 -1.76
C MET A 157 22.22 5.04 -2.52
N ASN A 158 21.51 4.97 -3.64
CA ASN A 158 21.11 6.11 -4.48
C ASN A 158 22.24 7.12 -4.77
N SER A 159 23.40 6.63 -5.24
CA SER A 159 24.55 7.49 -5.58
C SER A 159 25.12 7.12 -6.95
N ALA A 160 25.56 8.13 -7.71
CA ALA A 160 26.15 7.93 -9.04
C ALA A 160 27.37 6.98 -8.98
N ALA A 161 28.21 7.10 -7.94
CA ALA A 161 29.37 6.23 -7.75
C ALA A 161 28.99 4.75 -7.54
N ALA A 162 27.93 4.46 -6.78
CA ALA A 162 27.47 3.09 -6.57
C ALA A 162 26.89 2.49 -7.86
N TRP A 163 26.16 3.29 -8.63
CA TRP A 163 25.61 2.90 -9.93
C TRP A 163 26.70 2.65 -10.98
N GLN A 164 27.74 3.50 -11.02
CA GLN A 164 28.90 3.31 -11.89
C GLN A 164 29.68 2.03 -11.53
N GLN A 165 29.87 1.77 -10.23
CA GLN A 165 30.51 0.55 -9.76
C GLN A 165 29.69 -0.69 -10.14
N PHE A 166 28.36 -0.63 -10.05
CA PHE A 166 27.49 -1.70 -10.52
C PHE A 166 27.64 -1.99 -12.01
N LEU A 167 27.67 -0.97 -12.87
CA LEU A 167 27.88 -1.16 -14.32
C LEU A 167 29.25 -1.77 -14.64
N LYS A 168 30.26 -1.51 -13.79
CA LYS A 168 31.58 -2.11 -13.91
C LYS A 168 31.59 -3.59 -13.53
N ASP A 169 30.87 -3.95 -12.46
CA ASP A 169 30.78 -5.32 -11.96
C ASP A 169 29.79 -6.18 -12.79
N HIS A 170 28.79 -5.54 -13.42
CA HIS A 170 27.76 -6.17 -14.25
C HIS A 170 27.64 -5.49 -15.63
N PRO A 171 28.65 -5.59 -16.51
CA PRO A 171 28.69 -4.85 -17.77
C PRO A 171 27.58 -5.24 -18.77
N ALA A 172 27.02 -6.45 -18.65
CA ALA A 172 25.94 -6.94 -19.49
C ALA A 172 24.58 -6.93 -18.75
N THR A 173 24.40 -6.03 -17.79
CA THR A 173 23.17 -5.95 -16.98
C THR A 173 21.95 -5.57 -17.81
N MET A 174 20.81 -6.16 -17.49
CA MET A 174 19.52 -5.78 -18.07
C MET A 174 19.06 -4.38 -17.66
N PHE A 175 19.62 -3.82 -16.58
CA PHE A 175 19.27 -2.48 -16.10
C PHE A 175 20.15 -1.39 -16.70
N ARG A 176 20.98 -1.70 -17.70
CA ARG A 176 22.05 -0.82 -18.15
C ARG A 176 21.56 0.57 -18.55
N ASP A 177 20.49 0.64 -19.35
CA ASP A 177 19.96 1.91 -19.85
C ASP A 177 19.34 2.73 -18.70
N PHE A 178 18.58 2.07 -17.83
CA PHE A 178 18.06 2.67 -16.60
C PHE A 178 19.17 3.23 -15.71
N ILE A 179 20.23 2.46 -15.45
CA ILE A 179 21.33 2.88 -14.59
C ILE A 179 22.10 4.05 -15.23
N THR A 180 22.31 4.00 -16.53
CA THR A 180 22.99 5.08 -17.27
C THR A 180 22.20 6.39 -17.17
N GLN A 181 20.88 6.31 -17.31
CA GLN A 181 20.00 7.46 -17.12
C GLN A 181 20.02 7.96 -15.66
N LYS A 182 19.96 7.06 -14.67
CA LYS A 182 20.02 7.44 -13.25
C LYS A 182 21.36 8.05 -12.84
N ILE A 183 22.48 7.60 -13.41
CA ILE A 183 23.78 8.23 -13.21
C ILE A 183 23.74 9.68 -13.73
N ALA A 184 23.24 9.89 -14.95
CA ALA A 184 23.13 11.22 -15.53
C ALA A 184 22.22 12.16 -14.71
N GLU A 185 21.09 11.65 -14.21
CA GLU A 185 20.18 12.40 -13.32
C GLU A 185 20.86 12.80 -12.00
N LEU A 186 21.57 11.85 -11.36
CA LEU A 186 22.26 12.09 -10.10
C LEU A 186 23.47 13.02 -10.25
N GLU A 187 24.21 12.92 -11.35
CA GLU A 187 25.34 13.81 -11.66
C GLU A 187 24.86 15.22 -11.99
N ALA A 188 23.78 15.38 -12.76
CA ALA A 188 23.18 16.67 -13.07
C ALA A 188 22.62 17.37 -11.81
N ALA A 189 22.19 16.61 -10.81
CA ALA A 189 21.75 17.14 -9.52
C ALA A 189 22.92 17.73 -8.70
N VAL A 190 24.09 17.08 -8.70
CA VAL A 190 25.29 17.57 -8.01
C VAL A 190 25.86 18.84 -8.66
N GLN A 191 25.73 18.96 -9.98
CA GLN A 191 26.27 20.10 -10.74
C GLN A 191 25.44 21.40 -10.60
N ASN A 192 24.16 21.29 -10.23
CA ASN A 192 23.29 22.43 -9.96
C ASN A 192 23.37 22.97 -8.52
N ASP A 193 24.09 22.28 -7.63
CA ASP A 193 24.24 22.64 -6.21
C ASP A 193 25.61 23.26 -5.88
N SER A 194 26.45 23.53 -6.90
CA SER A 194 27.75 24.20 -6.73
C SER A 194 27.64 25.71 -7.02
N PRO A 195 27.91 26.61 -6.05
CA PRO A 195 27.99 28.04 -6.33
C PRO A 195 29.24 28.35 -7.19
N PRO A 196 29.19 29.39 -8.05
CA PRO A 196 30.30 29.71 -8.93
C PRO A 196 31.48 30.27 -8.11
N VAL A 197 32.59 29.55 -8.10
CA VAL A 197 33.87 30.05 -7.60
C VAL A 197 34.40 31.06 -8.62
N GLN A 198 34.43 32.34 -8.24
CA GLN A 198 35.18 33.36 -8.99
C GLN A 198 36.67 33.31 -8.61
N PRO A 199 37.60 33.57 -9.55
CA PRO A 199 39.02 33.61 -9.24
C PRO A 199 39.39 34.92 -8.55
N ILE A 200 40.07 34.82 -7.40
CA ILE A 200 40.57 35.96 -6.64
C ILE A 200 41.81 36.53 -7.34
N LEU A 201 41.66 37.72 -7.92
CA LEU A 201 42.76 38.60 -8.33
C LEU A 201 43.26 39.34 -7.09
N ALA A 202 44.50 39.07 -6.69
CA ALA A 202 45.16 39.74 -5.58
C ALA A 202 45.69 41.11 -6.01
N HIS A 203 45.09 42.20 -5.51
CA HIS A 203 45.75 43.49 -5.32
C HIS A 203 45.33 44.07 -3.96
N SER A 204 46.26 44.04 -3.01
CA SER A 204 46.21 44.87 -1.80
C SER A 204 46.51 46.32 -2.17
N PRO A 205 45.92 47.26 -1.40
CA PRO A 205 46.77 48.28 -0.81
C PRO A 205 46.56 48.38 0.70
N ASP A 206 47.70 48.45 1.37
CA ASP A 206 48.10 49.20 2.55
C ASP A 206 47.11 49.62 3.63
N ILE A 207 47.60 49.37 4.84
CA ILE A 207 47.09 49.63 6.17
C ILE A 207 47.14 51.12 6.49
N GLU A 208 46.05 51.68 7.03
CA GLU A 208 46.07 52.65 8.13
C GLU A 208 44.66 52.80 8.72
N THR A 209 44.47 52.35 9.96
CA THR A 209 43.29 52.72 10.77
C THR A 209 43.74 53.13 12.17
N THR A 210 43.79 54.46 12.37
CA THR A 210 43.66 55.13 13.65
C THR A 210 42.22 55.05 14.16
N GLU A 211 42.09 54.60 15.42
CA GLU A 211 41.27 55.15 16.50
C GLU A 211 39.73 55.30 16.36
N LEU A 212 39.01 54.73 17.35
CA LEU A 212 37.93 55.31 18.18
C LEU A 212 36.97 54.18 18.63
N VAL A 213 37.06 53.73 19.88
CA VAL A 213 36.31 54.17 21.08
C VAL A 213 34.93 53.51 21.23
N GLU A 214 34.84 52.82 22.38
CA GLU A 214 33.72 52.31 23.18
C GLU A 214 32.31 52.85 22.91
N THR A 215 31.30 51.98 23.08
CA THR A 215 30.38 52.10 24.23
C THR A 215 29.85 50.74 24.68
N ASN A 216 29.99 50.49 25.97
CA ASN A 216 29.33 49.46 26.77
C ASN A 216 27.80 49.61 26.77
N ASN A 217 27.09 48.50 27.01
CA ASN A 217 26.17 48.42 28.16
C ASN A 217 25.72 46.97 28.44
N HIS A 218 26.19 46.48 29.59
CA HIS A 218 25.58 45.45 30.43
C HIS A 218 24.89 46.15 31.61
N PRO A 219 23.91 45.51 32.26
CA PRO A 219 24.05 45.20 33.70
C PRO A 219 23.63 43.74 33.97
N SER A 220 24.41 42.91 34.68
CA SER A 220 24.71 42.84 36.13
C SER A 220 23.41 42.68 36.94
N ASP A 221 23.19 41.71 37.84
CA ASP A 221 24.07 40.85 38.66
C ASP A 221 23.20 39.83 39.50
N PRO A 222 23.67 39.08 40.55
CA PRO A 222 23.61 37.60 40.57
C PRO A 222 23.17 36.92 41.91
N ASP A 223 23.28 35.57 41.97
CA ASP A 223 23.64 34.67 43.12
C ASP A 223 22.65 34.44 44.32
N PRO A 224 22.85 33.45 45.27
CA PRO A 224 23.65 32.19 45.30
C PRO A 224 23.09 30.95 46.14
N ILE A 225 23.79 29.78 46.04
CA ILE A 225 24.21 28.72 47.04
C ILE A 225 23.22 27.84 47.88
N GLU A 226 23.44 26.51 47.86
CA GLU A 226 23.73 25.55 49.00
C GLU A 226 23.75 24.09 48.47
N ASP A 227 24.88 23.45 48.17
CA ASP A 227 25.77 22.59 48.99
C ASP A 227 25.18 21.80 50.18
N THR A 228 25.12 20.46 50.05
CA THR A 228 25.57 19.54 51.12
C THR A 228 26.08 18.23 50.51
N ARG A 229 27.40 18.08 50.44
CA ARG A 229 28.10 16.78 50.47
C ARG A 229 28.68 16.56 51.87
N THR A 230 28.34 15.44 52.50
CA THR A 230 29.07 14.94 53.69
C THR A 230 29.79 13.64 53.36
N THR A 231 31.11 13.70 53.49
CA THR A 231 32.06 12.59 53.48
C THR A 231 32.10 11.90 54.84
N ILE A 232 32.15 10.55 54.87
CA ILE A 232 32.74 9.81 56.00
C ILE A 232 33.75 8.79 55.46
N VAL A 233 34.92 8.80 56.10
CA VAL A 233 36.13 8.02 55.81
C VAL A 233 36.07 6.61 56.43
N ARG A 234 36.74 5.68 55.73
CA ARG A 234 37.17 4.30 56.04
C ARG A 234 37.47 3.97 57.52
N THR A 235 37.21 2.71 57.92
CA THR A 235 38.25 1.68 58.24
C THR A 235 37.70 0.25 58.38
N SER A 236 38.36 -0.68 57.68
CA SER A 236 38.81 -2.05 58.05
C SER A 236 37.86 -3.19 58.50
N GLY A 237 38.02 -4.33 57.81
CA GLY A 237 37.76 -5.71 58.28
C GLY A 237 37.18 -6.60 57.18
N HIS A 238 38.01 -7.27 56.36
CA HIS A 238 38.28 -8.74 56.41
C HIS A 238 36.99 -9.59 56.39
N THR A 239 36.74 -10.57 55.52
CA THR A 239 37.54 -11.38 54.58
C THR A 239 36.55 -12.23 53.77
N GLU A 240 36.92 -12.63 52.55
CA GLU A 240 36.24 -13.68 51.75
C GLU A 240 36.16 -15.03 52.51
N PRO A 241 35.42 -16.04 51.98
CA PRO A 241 36.16 -17.02 51.19
C PRO A 241 35.46 -17.53 49.93
N SER A 242 36.30 -17.76 48.91
CA SER A 242 36.04 -18.51 47.70
C SER A 242 36.20 -20.03 47.91
N SER A 243 35.25 -20.80 47.37
CA SER A 243 35.43 -21.96 46.47
C SER A 243 36.44 -23.11 46.76
N LYS A 244 35.89 -24.34 46.68
CA LYS A 244 36.41 -25.60 46.07
C LYS A 244 37.06 -26.71 46.92
N LYS A 245 36.34 -27.85 46.90
CA LYS A 245 36.71 -29.22 46.42
C LYS A 245 37.05 -30.34 47.44
N ARG A 246 36.19 -31.38 47.36
CA ARG A 246 36.42 -32.85 47.21
C ARG A 246 36.95 -33.69 48.39
N PHE A 247 36.21 -34.76 48.73
CA PHE A 247 36.57 -36.21 48.83
C PHE A 247 35.49 -36.93 49.69
N ILE A 248 34.63 -37.82 49.16
CA ILE A 248 34.71 -39.31 49.10
C ILE A 248 35.20 -39.97 50.41
N ILE A 249 34.37 -40.85 51.02
CA ILE A 249 34.68 -42.25 51.44
C ILE A 249 33.40 -43.01 51.84
N THR A 250 33.50 -44.32 51.63
CA THR A 250 32.51 -45.40 51.53
C THR A 250 32.36 -46.20 52.85
N ALA A 251 31.21 -46.89 52.97
CA ALA A 251 30.80 -48.12 53.71
C ALA A 251 31.69 -48.89 54.72
N GLY A 252 31.00 -49.59 55.65
CA GLY A 252 31.44 -50.83 56.36
C GLY A 252 31.08 -50.85 57.85
N ILE A 253 29.99 -51.48 58.32
CA ILE A 253 29.84 -52.86 58.86
C ILE A 253 30.93 -53.30 59.88
N PHE A 254 30.58 -53.53 61.16
CA PHE A 254 30.61 -54.83 61.88
C PHE A 254 30.26 -54.71 63.39
N ALA A 255 29.73 -55.80 63.94
CA ALA A 255 29.17 -56.04 65.28
C ALA A 255 30.17 -56.28 66.42
N VAL A 256 29.75 -56.10 67.69
CA VAL A 256 30.19 -56.76 68.97
C VAL A 256 29.12 -56.39 70.05
N VAL A 257 28.30 -57.26 70.67
CA VAL A 257 28.48 -58.26 71.77
C VAL A 257 28.79 -57.71 73.19
N LEU A 258 27.79 -57.87 74.09
CA LEU A 258 27.76 -58.13 75.55
C LEU A 258 28.54 -57.31 76.62
N LEU A 259 27.76 -57.05 77.69
CA LEU A 259 28.05 -57.04 79.15
C LEU A 259 28.65 -55.80 79.84
N GLY A 260 27.88 -55.34 80.86
CA GLY A 260 28.40 -54.99 82.18
C GLY A 260 28.37 -53.50 82.55
N GLY A 261 27.66 -53.16 83.62
CA GLY A 261 27.84 -51.85 84.27
C GLY A 261 26.68 -51.38 85.14
N ILE A 262 26.66 -51.83 86.39
CA ILE A 262 25.79 -51.39 87.48
C ILE A 262 26.04 -49.91 87.81
N SER A 263 24.96 -49.18 88.14
CA SER A 263 24.80 -48.33 89.34
C SER A 263 24.20 -46.95 89.03
N ALA A 264 22.99 -46.71 89.54
CA ALA A 264 22.61 -45.43 90.12
C ALA A 264 21.41 -45.64 91.03
N ALA A 265 21.66 -45.49 92.33
CA ALA A 265 20.69 -45.58 93.41
C ALA A 265 19.64 -44.45 93.32
N MET A 266 18.38 -44.81 93.54
CA MET A 266 17.32 -43.88 93.97
C MET A 266 16.80 -44.37 95.32
N THR A 267 17.28 -43.73 96.38
CA THR A 267 16.76 -43.83 97.74
C THR A 267 15.48 -43.00 97.86
N GLY A 268 14.36 -43.64 98.19
CA GLY A 268 13.08 -42.99 98.42
C GLY A 268 12.19 -43.76 99.40
N VAL A 269 12.44 -43.52 100.68
CA VAL A 269 11.54 -43.54 101.87
C VAL A 269 10.31 -44.48 101.84
N PHE A 270 10.35 -45.50 102.71
CA PHE A 270 9.20 -46.27 103.18
C PHE A 270 8.52 -45.57 104.38
N GLY A 271 7.19 -45.46 104.36
CA GLY A 271 6.34 -45.34 105.54
C GLY A 271 5.57 -46.67 105.75
N PRO A 272 5.33 -47.12 107.00
CA PRO A 272 4.67 -48.40 107.27
C PRO A 272 3.15 -48.26 107.17
N ASP A 273 2.48 -49.39 106.94
CA ASP A 273 1.03 -49.55 106.78
C ASP A 273 0.49 -49.28 105.36
N ASN A 274 0.82 -50.18 104.44
CA ASN A 274 -0.15 -50.60 103.44
C ASN A 274 -0.02 -52.11 103.21
N VAL A 275 -1.09 -52.83 103.52
CA VAL A 275 -1.27 -54.25 103.22
C VAL A 275 -1.33 -54.38 101.70
N VAL A 276 -0.24 -54.84 101.09
CA VAL A 276 -0.21 -55.15 99.65
C VAL A 276 -0.77 -56.56 99.49
N GLU A 277 -2.00 -56.66 98.98
CA GLU A 277 -2.53 -57.92 98.43
C GLU A 277 -1.58 -58.45 97.35
N PRO A 278 -1.42 -59.79 97.19
CA PRO A 278 -0.49 -60.32 96.22
C PRO A 278 -0.99 -59.98 94.81
N ILE A 279 -0.23 -59.12 94.12
CA ILE A 279 -0.41 -58.84 92.70
C ILE A 279 -0.05 -60.15 91.99
N GLU A 280 -1.04 -60.88 91.48
CA GLU A 280 -0.77 -61.98 90.55
C GLU A 280 0.07 -61.41 89.40
N GLU A 281 1.27 -61.94 89.22
CA GLU A 281 2.11 -61.61 88.07
C GLU A 281 1.36 -62.10 86.82
N VAL A 282 0.73 -61.17 86.09
CA VAL A 282 0.00 -61.47 84.85
C VAL A 282 1.03 -61.90 83.82
N VAL A 283 1.35 -63.19 83.79
CA VAL A 283 2.23 -63.81 82.81
C VAL A 283 1.40 -64.36 81.65
N ALA A 284 1.90 -64.18 80.43
CA ALA A 284 1.26 -64.75 79.24
C ALA A 284 1.10 -66.27 79.40
N SER A 285 -0.06 -66.81 79.00
CA SER A 285 -0.23 -68.27 78.99
C SER A 285 0.78 -68.90 78.02
N PRO A 286 1.19 -70.18 78.23
CA PRO A 286 2.10 -70.86 77.30
C PRO A 286 1.61 -70.88 75.85
N ALA A 287 0.29 -70.90 75.64
CA ALA A 287 -0.33 -70.82 74.32
C ALA A 287 -0.25 -69.41 73.71
N ASP A 288 -0.54 -68.37 74.49
CA ASP A 288 -0.43 -66.95 74.08
C ASP A 288 1.03 -66.61 73.70
N GLN A 289 1.99 -67.02 74.52
CA GLN A 289 3.42 -66.81 74.25
C GLN A 289 3.92 -67.58 73.02
N ALA A 290 3.46 -68.82 72.80
CA ALA A 290 3.82 -69.59 71.60
C ALA A 290 3.26 -68.96 70.32
N ALA A 291 2.00 -68.48 70.36
CA ALA A 291 1.36 -67.79 69.23
C ALA A 291 2.04 -66.45 68.92
N TRP A 292 2.36 -65.65 69.95
CA TRP A 292 3.13 -64.41 69.80
C TRP A 292 4.51 -64.65 69.19
N ASN A 293 5.26 -65.66 69.67
CA ASN A 293 6.58 -66.01 69.14
C ASN A 293 6.52 -66.39 67.65
N LEU A 294 5.43 -67.03 67.19
CA LEU A 294 5.22 -67.34 65.78
C LEU A 294 4.93 -66.07 64.97
N ALA A 295 4.03 -65.22 65.45
CA ALA A 295 3.68 -63.96 64.78
C ALA A 295 4.90 -63.02 64.64
N ASN A 296 5.65 -62.86 65.73
CA ASN A 296 6.85 -62.01 65.79
C ASN A 296 8.05 -62.61 65.02
N ARG A 297 8.00 -63.90 64.65
CA ARG A 297 8.99 -64.49 63.73
C ARG A 297 8.67 -64.20 62.27
N LEU A 298 7.39 -64.19 61.92
CA LEU A 298 6.94 -63.97 60.54
C LEU A 298 6.88 -62.47 60.20
N VAL A 299 6.55 -61.61 61.17
CA VAL A 299 6.48 -60.15 61.03
C VAL A 299 5.62 -59.73 59.84
N THR A 300 4.49 -60.42 59.63
CA THR A 300 3.51 -60.06 58.60
C THR A 300 2.19 -59.63 59.24
N ARG A 301 1.41 -58.82 58.51
CA ARG A 301 0.08 -58.39 58.94
C ARG A 301 -0.81 -59.58 59.25
N GLU A 302 -0.79 -60.60 58.39
CA GLU A 302 -1.60 -61.82 58.51
C GLU A 302 -1.21 -62.62 59.75
N ALA A 303 0.08 -62.68 60.08
CA ALA A 303 0.55 -63.39 61.26
C ALA A 303 0.13 -62.71 62.57
N TYR A 304 0.16 -61.38 62.63
CA TYR A 304 -0.33 -60.63 63.79
C TYR A 304 -1.87 -60.61 63.87
N GLN A 305 -2.58 -60.59 62.73
CA GLN A 305 -4.04 -60.74 62.70
C GLN A 305 -4.49 -62.12 63.17
N SER A 306 -3.78 -63.18 62.76
CA SER A 306 -4.03 -64.53 63.26
C SER A 306 -3.83 -64.62 64.77
N TYR A 307 -2.77 -63.98 65.30
CA TYR A 307 -2.56 -63.89 66.75
C TYR A 307 -3.72 -63.18 67.46
N LEU A 308 -4.18 -62.03 66.93
CA LEU A 308 -5.30 -61.29 67.52
C LEU A 308 -6.65 -62.00 67.40
N ALA A 309 -6.82 -62.90 66.41
CA ALA A 309 -8.02 -63.71 66.26
C ALA A 309 -8.14 -64.76 67.37
N ASP A 310 -7.02 -65.34 67.79
CA ASP A 310 -6.97 -66.33 68.87
C ASP A 310 -6.84 -65.68 70.27
N PHE A 311 -6.25 -64.48 70.34
CA PHE A 311 -5.91 -63.78 71.58
C PHE A 311 -6.22 -62.26 71.51
N GLU A 312 -7.50 -61.90 71.34
CA GLU A 312 -7.95 -60.51 71.13
C GLU A 312 -7.53 -59.53 72.25
N ASP A 313 -7.60 -59.98 73.50
CA ASP A 313 -7.17 -59.28 74.72
C ASP A 313 -5.96 -59.97 75.38
N GLY A 314 -5.20 -60.75 74.59
CA GLY A 314 -3.99 -61.44 75.04
C GLY A 314 -2.90 -60.50 75.54
N PHE A 315 -1.91 -61.04 76.26
CA PHE A 315 -0.84 -60.26 76.88
C PHE A 315 -0.07 -59.40 75.86
N TYR A 316 0.09 -59.90 74.62
CA TYR A 316 0.78 -59.18 73.54
C TYR A 316 -0.18 -58.47 72.55
N ALA A 317 -1.49 -58.42 72.80
CA ALA A 317 -2.47 -57.84 71.87
C ALA A 317 -2.16 -56.38 71.50
N LYS A 318 -1.73 -55.56 72.47
CA LYS A 318 -1.29 -54.17 72.20
C LYS A 318 -0.06 -54.11 71.28
N HIS A 319 0.89 -55.02 71.46
CA HIS A 319 2.09 -55.11 70.64
C HIS A 319 1.76 -55.59 69.22
N ALA A 320 0.87 -56.56 69.07
CA ALA A 320 0.39 -57.04 67.77
C ALA A 320 -0.37 -55.94 67.00
N LYS A 321 -1.27 -55.20 67.66
CA LYS A 321 -1.99 -54.05 67.08
C LYS A 321 -1.01 -52.95 66.63
N ALA A 322 -0.01 -52.64 67.45
CA ALA A 322 1.04 -51.67 67.09
C ALA A 322 1.91 -52.14 65.92
N ALA A 323 2.26 -53.43 65.85
CA ALA A 323 3.03 -54.00 64.75
C ALA A 323 2.26 -53.99 63.42
N ILE A 324 0.95 -54.27 63.44
CA ILE A 324 0.07 -54.14 62.26
C ILE A 324 0.04 -52.69 61.79
N ALA A 325 -0.18 -51.73 62.70
CA ALA A 325 -0.19 -50.31 62.35
C ALA A 325 1.14 -49.84 61.75
N ASP A 326 2.29 -50.31 62.27
CA ASP A 326 3.61 -49.98 61.73
C ASP A 326 3.83 -50.56 60.31
N ILE A 327 3.39 -51.81 60.09
CA ILE A 327 3.45 -52.46 58.76
C ILE A 327 2.55 -51.70 57.76
N GLU A 328 1.34 -51.33 58.16
CA GLU A 328 0.39 -50.58 57.32
C GLU A 328 0.91 -49.17 56.99
N ASP A 329 1.47 -48.44 57.97
CA ASP A 329 2.09 -47.12 57.77
C ASP A 329 3.26 -47.20 56.77
N ASN A 330 4.17 -48.17 56.94
CA ASN A 330 5.26 -48.42 55.97
C ASN A 330 4.74 -48.72 54.55
N TYR A 331 3.74 -49.60 54.44
CA TYR A 331 3.20 -50.01 53.15
C TYR A 331 2.53 -48.85 52.40
N LEU A 332 1.70 -48.06 53.10
CA LEU A 332 1.02 -46.91 52.51
C LEU A 332 2.02 -45.82 52.11
N TRP A 333 3.04 -45.57 52.93
CA TRP A 333 4.11 -44.65 52.59
C TRP A 333 4.91 -45.09 51.36
N ASP A 334 5.32 -46.36 51.28
CA ASP A 334 6.04 -46.87 50.13
C ASP A 334 5.20 -46.78 48.85
N THR A 335 3.90 -47.05 48.94
CA THR A 335 2.96 -46.86 47.83
C THR A 335 2.88 -45.40 47.39
N ALA A 336 2.72 -44.47 48.33
CA ALA A 336 2.67 -43.04 48.06
C ALA A 336 3.98 -42.52 47.43
N LYS A 337 5.12 -42.97 47.96
CA LYS A 337 6.47 -42.65 47.48
C LYS A 337 6.74 -43.19 46.08
N ASN A 338 6.27 -44.39 45.77
CA ASN A 338 6.45 -45.01 44.44
C ASN A 338 5.60 -44.30 43.37
N THR A 339 4.38 -43.90 43.71
CA THR A 339 3.50 -43.14 42.80
C THR A 339 3.97 -41.69 42.64
N ASN A 340 4.51 -41.10 43.72
CA ASN A 340 5.09 -39.75 43.76
C ASN A 340 4.18 -38.65 43.17
N SER A 341 2.93 -38.61 43.62
CA SER A 341 1.93 -37.63 43.20
C SER A 341 1.31 -36.93 44.40
N ILE A 342 0.77 -35.72 44.20
CA ILE A 342 0.04 -35.00 45.27
C ILE A 342 -1.09 -35.89 45.81
N ALA A 343 -1.89 -36.51 44.93
CA ALA A 343 -3.00 -37.39 45.31
C ALA A 343 -2.53 -38.56 46.18
N SER A 344 -1.46 -39.26 45.77
CA SER A 344 -0.97 -40.42 46.53
C SER A 344 -0.40 -40.07 47.91
N TYR A 345 0.19 -38.88 48.09
CA TYR A 345 0.63 -38.40 49.40
C TYR A 345 -0.54 -37.87 50.26
N GLN A 346 -1.59 -37.32 49.62
CA GLN A 346 -2.83 -36.94 50.29
C GLN A 346 -3.57 -38.17 50.80
N ASP A 347 -3.71 -39.22 50.00
CA ASP A 347 -4.32 -40.49 50.40
C ASP A 347 -3.63 -41.10 51.63
N TYR A 348 -2.29 -41.01 51.71
CA TYR A 348 -1.53 -41.43 52.89
C TYR A 348 -1.89 -40.59 54.13
N LEU A 349 -1.93 -39.26 53.99
CA LEU A 349 -2.27 -38.34 55.08
C LEU A 349 -3.73 -38.48 55.55
N ASP A 350 -4.65 -38.77 54.63
CA ASP A 350 -6.07 -38.97 54.95
C ASP A 350 -6.29 -40.31 55.67
N THR A 351 -5.48 -41.32 55.35
CA THR A 351 -5.54 -42.64 55.99
C THR A 351 -4.84 -42.66 57.35
N ILE A 352 -3.66 -42.02 57.48
CA ILE A 352 -2.87 -41.98 58.72
C ILE A 352 -2.33 -40.54 58.95
N PRO A 353 -3.16 -39.61 59.48
CA PRO A 353 -2.79 -38.19 59.62
C PRO A 353 -1.57 -37.91 60.51
N ASP A 354 -1.39 -38.75 61.53
CA ASP A 354 -0.30 -38.67 62.51
C ASP A 354 0.73 -39.80 62.31
N GLY A 355 0.78 -40.38 61.11
CA GLY A 355 1.73 -41.43 60.74
C GLY A 355 3.17 -40.94 60.77
N LYS A 356 4.13 -41.86 60.89
CA LYS A 356 5.56 -41.52 61.06
C LYS A 356 6.16 -40.76 59.86
N PHE A 357 5.52 -40.84 58.69
CA PHE A 357 5.93 -40.14 57.48
C PHE A 357 5.06 -38.93 57.12
N ALA A 358 4.10 -38.52 57.99
CA ALA A 358 3.18 -37.41 57.69
C ALA A 358 3.90 -36.09 57.34
N SER A 359 4.99 -35.76 58.06
CA SER A 359 5.81 -34.58 57.72
C SER A 359 6.42 -34.70 56.32
N GLN A 360 6.97 -35.87 55.99
CA GLN A 360 7.60 -36.13 54.69
C GLN A 360 6.58 -36.09 53.55
N ALA A 361 5.37 -36.61 53.77
CA ALA A 361 4.27 -36.55 52.80
C ALA A 361 3.86 -35.09 52.50
N ARG A 362 3.72 -34.24 53.54
CA ARG A 362 3.41 -32.81 53.37
C ARG A 362 4.53 -32.06 52.64
N GLU A 363 5.78 -32.36 52.96
CA GLU A 363 6.95 -31.80 52.25
C GLU A 363 6.96 -32.19 50.77
N LYS A 364 6.63 -33.44 50.45
CA LYS A 364 6.52 -33.91 49.06
C LYS A 364 5.41 -33.21 48.29
N ILE A 365 4.23 -33.03 48.89
CA ILE A 365 3.13 -32.28 48.29
C ILE A 365 3.57 -30.84 48.00
N ALA A 366 4.14 -30.15 48.99
CA ALA A 366 4.61 -28.77 48.83
C ALA A 366 5.66 -28.64 47.71
N ALA A 367 6.59 -29.59 47.59
CA ALA A 367 7.59 -29.61 46.52
C ALA A 367 6.95 -29.79 45.13
N ILE A 368 6.04 -30.76 44.96
CA ILE A 368 5.37 -31.01 43.68
C ILE A 368 4.48 -29.81 43.29
N THR A 369 3.76 -29.22 44.26
CA THR A 369 2.93 -28.02 44.02
C THR A 369 3.78 -26.83 43.59
N LEU A 370 4.93 -26.60 44.24
CA LEU A 370 5.86 -25.54 43.86
C LEU A 370 6.33 -25.68 42.40
N ASP A 371 6.72 -26.89 41.99
CA ASP A 371 7.16 -27.16 40.62
C ASP A 371 6.03 -26.95 39.59
N GLN A 372 4.80 -27.38 39.91
CA GLN A 372 3.63 -27.19 39.06
C GLN A 372 3.26 -25.71 38.90
N ASP A 373 3.22 -24.95 40.00
CA ASP A 373 2.91 -23.52 39.97
C ASP A 373 3.98 -22.72 39.24
N TRP A 374 5.25 -23.09 39.41
CA TRP A 374 6.35 -22.48 38.68
C TRP A 374 6.27 -22.78 37.18
N ALA A 375 5.99 -24.04 36.80
CA ALA A 375 5.80 -24.42 35.40
C ALA A 375 4.65 -23.64 34.75
N LYS A 376 3.55 -23.45 35.47
CA LYS A 376 2.39 -22.67 35.03
C LYS A 376 2.74 -21.18 34.85
N ALA A 377 3.46 -20.59 35.79
CA ALA A 377 3.90 -19.19 35.69
C ALA A 377 4.79 -18.97 34.46
N LYS A 378 5.76 -19.87 34.23
CA LYS A 378 6.61 -19.86 33.02
C LYS A 378 5.82 -20.05 31.73
N ALA A 379 4.86 -20.97 31.71
CA ALA A 379 4.05 -21.22 30.52
C ALA A 379 3.17 -20.01 30.16
N THR A 380 2.64 -19.31 31.16
CA THR A 380 1.81 -18.11 30.96
C THR A 380 2.66 -16.90 30.57
N ASN A 381 3.84 -16.77 31.19
CA ASN A 381 4.84 -15.74 30.92
C ASN A 381 4.30 -14.29 30.94
N THR A 382 3.49 -13.96 31.94
CA THR A 382 2.97 -12.60 32.17
C THR A 382 3.38 -12.10 33.55
N THR A 383 3.45 -10.77 33.72
CA THR A 383 3.71 -10.14 35.02
C THR A 383 2.77 -10.68 36.10
N ALA A 384 1.46 -10.71 35.81
CA ALA A 384 0.44 -11.23 36.73
C ALA A 384 0.65 -12.71 37.12
N ALA A 385 1.13 -13.56 36.20
CA ALA A 385 1.39 -14.97 36.50
C ALA A 385 2.58 -15.16 37.44
N TYR A 386 3.66 -14.38 37.26
CA TYR A 386 4.82 -14.41 38.15
C TYR A 386 4.52 -13.75 39.51
N GLU A 387 3.67 -12.72 39.56
CA GLU A 387 3.18 -12.12 40.82
C GLU A 387 2.31 -13.08 41.63
N ALA A 388 1.40 -13.81 40.96
CA ALA A 388 0.60 -14.84 41.60
C ALA A 388 1.48 -15.96 42.18
N PHE A 389 2.51 -16.38 41.44
CA PHE A 389 3.50 -17.35 41.93
C PHE A 389 4.26 -16.83 43.16
N LEU A 390 4.73 -15.58 43.14
CA LEU A 390 5.42 -14.95 44.28
C LEU A 390 4.52 -14.77 45.50
N THR A 391 3.21 -14.59 45.29
CA THR A 391 2.23 -14.49 46.37
C THR A 391 2.01 -15.85 47.04
N ALA A 392 1.90 -16.92 46.25
CA ALA A 392 1.76 -18.28 46.76
C ALA A 392 3.06 -18.83 47.39
N HIS A 393 4.23 -18.47 46.83
CA HIS A 393 5.54 -19.05 47.18
C HIS A 393 6.64 -17.99 47.41
N PRO A 394 6.48 -17.07 48.38
CA PRO A 394 7.35 -15.88 48.53
C PRO A 394 8.81 -16.18 48.88
N GLY A 395 9.09 -17.32 49.51
CA GLY A 395 10.43 -17.77 49.92
C GLY A 395 11.01 -18.89 49.07
N SER A 396 10.40 -19.21 47.92
CA SER A 396 10.88 -20.31 47.06
C SER A 396 12.21 -20.00 46.37
N ALA A 397 12.90 -21.05 45.92
CA ALA A 397 14.13 -20.91 45.12
C ALA A 397 13.91 -20.10 43.82
N HIS A 398 12.69 -20.11 43.28
CA HIS A 398 12.34 -19.41 42.04
C HIS A 398 11.91 -17.94 42.25
N ALA A 399 11.83 -17.46 43.50
CA ALA A 399 11.35 -16.10 43.78
C ALA A 399 12.23 -15.00 43.13
N SER A 400 13.54 -15.21 43.09
CA SER A 400 14.47 -14.25 42.45
C SER A 400 14.27 -14.20 40.94
N GLU A 401 14.13 -15.36 40.31
CA GLU A 401 13.89 -15.54 38.87
C GLU A 401 12.53 -14.95 38.47
N ALA A 402 11.47 -15.20 39.23
CA ALA A 402 10.14 -14.63 38.99
C ALA A 402 10.17 -13.08 39.03
N ARG A 403 10.84 -12.49 40.03
CA ARG A 403 11.01 -11.02 40.11
C ARG A 403 11.83 -10.46 38.95
N GLN A 404 12.81 -11.21 38.46
CA GLN A 404 13.57 -10.81 37.27
C GLN A 404 12.67 -10.83 36.02
N LYS A 405 11.87 -11.87 35.83
CA LYS A 405 10.94 -11.97 34.70
C LYS A 405 9.92 -10.84 34.68
N ILE A 406 9.39 -10.45 35.84
CA ILE A 406 8.51 -9.28 35.96
C ILE A 406 9.21 -8.02 35.43
N ARG A 407 10.43 -7.72 35.92
CA ARG A 407 11.19 -6.54 35.44
C ARG A 407 11.45 -6.57 33.93
N GLU A 408 11.79 -7.73 33.39
CA GLU A 408 12.01 -7.90 31.94
C GLU A 408 10.74 -7.62 31.13
N LEU A 409 9.60 -8.17 31.57
CA LEU A 409 8.31 -7.99 30.90
C LEU A 409 7.81 -6.54 30.99
N ASP A 410 7.94 -5.91 32.16
CA ASP A 410 7.53 -4.51 32.35
C ASP A 410 8.41 -3.54 31.55
N ALA A 411 9.72 -3.80 31.48
CA ALA A 411 10.64 -3.04 30.65
C ALA A 411 10.33 -3.19 29.16
N ALA A 412 10.01 -4.42 28.70
CA ALA A 412 9.61 -4.67 27.32
C ALA A 412 8.28 -3.99 26.97
N ALA A 413 7.30 -4.01 27.88
CA ALA A 413 6.03 -3.33 27.71
C ALA A 413 6.21 -1.80 27.61
N THR A 414 7.04 -1.22 28.48
CA THR A 414 7.36 0.21 28.47
C THR A 414 8.03 0.62 27.16
N LYS A 415 9.04 -0.15 26.72
CA LYS A 415 9.72 0.10 25.44
C LYS A 415 8.76 0.04 24.26
N LYS A 416 7.86 -0.96 24.22
CA LYS A 416 6.86 -1.10 23.16
C LYS A 416 5.94 0.12 23.10
N LEU A 417 5.50 0.63 24.25
CA LEU A 417 4.66 1.84 24.32
C LEU A 417 5.42 3.08 23.84
N GLN A 418 6.69 3.21 24.22
CA GLN A 418 7.54 4.31 23.77
C GLN A 418 7.77 4.28 22.24
N ASP A 419 8.12 3.12 21.69
CA ASP A 419 8.30 2.92 20.25
C ASP A 419 7.02 3.26 19.45
N GLU A 420 5.84 2.94 20.03
CA GLU A 420 4.54 3.26 19.43
C GLU A 420 4.26 4.77 19.45
N ASN A 421 4.54 5.46 20.56
CA ASN A 421 4.41 6.91 20.67
C ASN A 421 5.37 7.62 19.70
N ASP A 422 6.63 7.22 19.63
CA ASP A 422 7.63 7.78 18.70
C ASP A 422 7.22 7.57 17.24
N ARG A 423 6.57 6.43 16.93
CA ARG A 423 6.01 6.18 15.61
C ARG A 423 4.81 7.09 15.32
N LYS A 424 3.95 7.33 16.31
CA LYS A 424 2.80 8.24 16.20
C LYS A 424 3.25 9.68 15.98
N ASP A 425 4.25 10.14 16.73
CA ASP A 425 4.80 11.49 16.62
C ASP A 425 5.47 11.73 15.26
N ARG A 426 6.27 10.76 14.79
CA ARG A 426 6.85 10.83 13.43
C ARG A 426 5.77 10.90 12.36
N ARG A 427 4.68 10.14 12.51
CA ARG A 427 3.53 10.20 11.58
C ARG A 427 2.84 11.56 11.63
N ALA A 428 2.66 12.14 12.81
CA ALA A 428 2.03 13.45 12.98
C ALA A 428 2.88 14.58 12.35
N ARG A 429 4.19 14.58 12.58
CA ARG A 429 5.11 15.56 11.96
C ARG A 429 5.09 15.45 10.43
N ALA A 430 5.23 14.24 9.90
CA ALA A 430 5.15 14.02 8.45
C ALA A 430 3.78 14.42 7.85
N ALA A 431 2.69 14.33 8.61
CA ALA A 431 1.38 14.81 8.17
C ALA A 431 1.32 16.35 8.16
N ALA A 432 1.87 17.01 9.18
CA ALA A 432 1.94 18.47 9.24
C ALA A 432 2.82 19.04 8.11
N ASP A 433 3.97 18.42 7.82
CA ASP A 433 4.85 18.84 6.72
C ASP A 433 4.13 18.71 5.35
N ARG A 434 3.36 17.64 5.16
CA ARG A 434 2.54 17.44 3.96
C ARG A 434 1.43 18.49 3.83
N GLU A 435 0.78 18.83 4.94
CA GLU A 435 -0.26 19.86 4.96
C GLU A 435 0.32 21.25 4.65
N ALA A 436 1.52 21.56 5.17
CA ALA A 436 2.24 22.80 4.87
C ALA A 436 2.63 22.89 3.38
N ASP A 437 3.15 21.79 2.80
CA ASP A 437 3.44 21.66 1.36
C ASP A 437 2.18 21.91 0.51
N ASP A 438 1.06 21.24 0.83
CA ASP A 438 -0.22 21.42 0.10
C ASP A 438 -0.76 22.86 0.18
N LYS A 439 -0.65 23.50 1.36
CA LYS A 439 -1.05 24.91 1.52
C LYS A 439 -0.18 25.84 0.69
N ALA A 440 1.14 25.67 0.72
CA ALA A 440 2.06 26.47 -0.08
C ALA A 440 1.81 26.29 -1.58
N TRP A 441 1.54 25.06 -2.01
CA TRP A 441 1.15 24.77 -3.39
C TRP A 441 -0.15 25.46 -3.78
N SER A 442 -1.19 25.40 -2.92
CA SER A 442 -2.46 26.05 -3.18
C SER A 442 -2.30 27.57 -3.38
N VAL A 443 -1.45 28.22 -2.58
CA VAL A 443 -1.11 29.63 -2.74
C VAL A 443 -0.39 29.90 -4.07
N ALA A 444 0.60 29.09 -4.42
CA ALA A 444 1.34 29.25 -5.68
C ALA A 444 0.43 29.09 -6.91
N LYS A 445 -0.43 28.07 -6.89
CA LYS A 445 -1.41 27.79 -7.95
C LYS A 445 -2.47 28.88 -8.08
N ALA A 446 -2.92 29.45 -6.96
CA ALA A 446 -3.88 30.57 -6.99
C ALA A 446 -3.27 31.83 -7.59
N ALA A 447 -1.98 32.11 -7.31
CA ALA A 447 -1.27 33.24 -7.90
C ALA A 447 -0.97 33.02 -9.40
N ASN A 448 -0.69 31.78 -9.80
CA ASN A 448 -0.41 31.37 -11.19
C ASN A 448 0.61 32.26 -11.91
N THR A 449 1.72 32.56 -11.24
CA THR A 449 2.85 33.31 -11.82
C THR A 449 4.13 32.50 -11.68
N THR A 450 5.09 32.73 -12.59
CA THR A 450 6.42 32.12 -12.52
C THR A 450 7.09 32.35 -11.17
N ALA A 451 7.00 33.57 -10.62
CA ALA A 451 7.57 33.93 -9.32
C ALA A 451 6.96 33.12 -8.16
N ALA A 452 5.63 32.90 -8.17
CA ALA A 452 4.96 32.13 -7.13
C ALA A 452 5.36 30.65 -7.16
N TYR A 453 5.45 30.05 -8.36
CA TYR A 453 5.93 28.68 -8.51
C TYR A 453 7.41 28.52 -8.15
N GLN A 454 8.26 29.49 -8.49
CA GLN A 454 9.68 29.50 -8.08
C GLN A 454 9.83 29.60 -6.55
N SER A 455 9.02 30.44 -5.89
CA SER A 455 9.00 30.55 -4.43
C SER A 455 8.58 29.24 -3.77
N TYR A 456 7.55 28.57 -4.30
CA TYR A 456 7.16 27.23 -3.85
C TYR A 456 8.31 26.23 -3.99
N LEU A 457 8.95 26.16 -5.16
CA LEU A 457 10.08 25.26 -5.41
C LEU A 457 11.29 25.53 -4.51
N THR A 458 11.49 26.77 -4.07
CA THR A 458 12.56 27.13 -3.14
C THR A 458 12.31 26.56 -1.75
N ASN A 459 11.07 26.64 -1.27
CA ASN A 459 10.69 26.18 0.06
C ASN A 459 10.39 24.67 0.12
N TYR A 460 10.01 24.07 -1.01
CA TYR A 460 9.55 22.69 -1.13
C TYR A 460 10.20 22.00 -2.34
N SER A 461 11.54 21.97 -2.38
CA SER A 461 12.32 21.46 -3.52
C SER A 461 12.13 19.96 -3.81
N SER A 462 11.71 19.20 -2.81
CA SER A 462 11.30 17.79 -2.92
C SER A 462 9.83 17.57 -2.53
N GLY A 463 9.02 18.64 -2.58
CA GLY A 463 7.58 18.59 -2.31
C GLY A 463 6.80 17.82 -3.38
N ARG A 464 5.55 17.45 -3.08
CA ARG A 464 4.73 16.63 -4.00
C ARG A 464 4.39 17.33 -5.31
N HIS A 465 4.36 18.66 -5.32
CA HIS A 465 3.91 19.46 -6.46
C HIS A 465 5.06 20.05 -7.26
N VAL A 466 6.31 19.61 -7.04
CA VAL A 466 7.50 20.11 -7.75
C VAL A 466 7.37 19.95 -9.27
N THR A 467 6.91 18.78 -9.73
CA THR A 467 6.72 18.52 -11.16
C THR A 467 5.63 19.40 -11.77
N GLU A 468 4.53 19.60 -11.03
CA GLU A 468 3.43 20.47 -11.45
C GLU A 468 3.89 21.93 -11.51
N ALA A 469 4.60 22.41 -10.49
CA ALA A 469 5.15 23.76 -10.44
C ALA A 469 6.13 24.04 -11.60
N ARG A 470 7.04 23.11 -11.89
CA ARG A 470 7.97 23.23 -13.04
C ARG A 470 7.23 23.26 -14.37
N SER A 471 6.24 22.39 -14.55
CA SER A 471 5.42 22.34 -15.75
C SER A 471 4.61 23.64 -15.95
N ALA A 472 4.07 24.20 -14.87
CA ALA A 472 3.34 25.45 -14.90
C ALA A 472 4.24 26.63 -15.30
N ILE A 473 5.49 26.68 -14.84
CA ILE A 473 6.48 27.68 -15.28
C ILE A 473 6.70 27.59 -16.80
N VAL A 474 6.93 26.39 -17.33
CA VAL A 474 7.12 26.20 -18.78
C VAL A 474 5.88 26.60 -19.58
N ALA A 475 4.68 26.31 -19.06
CA ALA A 475 3.44 26.67 -19.72
C ALA A 475 3.22 28.20 -19.75
N LEU A 476 3.59 28.90 -18.68
CA LEU A 476 3.50 30.36 -18.59
C LEU A 476 4.53 31.08 -19.49
N ASP A 477 5.62 30.41 -19.85
CA ASP A 477 6.66 30.97 -20.73
C ASP A 477 6.31 30.85 -22.23
N LYS A 478 5.32 30.02 -22.59
CA LYS A 478 4.84 29.92 -23.98
C LYS A 478 3.91 31.09 -24.30
N PRO A 479 4.08 31.78 -25.46
CA PRO A 479 3.13 32.80 -25.89
C PRO A 479 1.75 32.15 -26.09
N ALA A 480 0.70 32.86 -25.69
CA ALA A 480 -0.67 32.39 -25.88
C ALA A 480 -0.90 31.98 -27.35
N PRO A 481 -1.56 30.82 -27.61
CA PRO A 481 -1.84 30.39 -28.96
C PRO A 481 -2.63 31.46 -29.71
N TYR A 482 -2.29 31.67 -30.99
CA TYR A 482 -2.88 32.71 -31.83
C TYR A 482 -2.63 34.14 -31.34
N SER A 483 -1.51 34.39 -30.63
CA SER A 483 -1.14 35.72 -30.15
C SER A 483 -0.92 36.70 -31.30
N LEU A 484 -1.64 37.82 -31.26
CA LEU A 484 -1.55 38.90 -32.23
C LEU A 484 -0.19 39.61 -32.20
N ASP A 485 0.59 39.44 -31.14
CA ASP A 485 1.92 40.00 -31.05
C ASP A 485 2.91 39.28 -31.95
N GLN A 486 2.54 38.19 -32.62
CA GLN A 486 3.35 37.57 -33.66
C GLN A 486 3.19 38.24 -35.04
N LEU A 487 2.22 39.16 -35.19
CA LEU A 487 1.78 39.67 -36.49
C LEU A 487 2.27 41.09 -36.79
N HIS A 488 2.53 41.35 -38.07
CA HIS A 488 2.71 42.70 -38.60
C HIS A 488 1.47 43.56 -38.31
N PRO A 489 1.60 44.87 -37.98
CA PRO A 489 0.47 45.71 -37.56
C PRO A 489 -0.73 45.73 -38.50
N GLN A 490 -0.50 45.66 -39.81
CA GLN A 490 -1.58 45.62 -40.81
C GLN A 490 -2.36 44.29 -40.77
N VAL A 491 -1.65 43.15 -40.68
CA VAL A 491 -2.27 41.83 -40.55
C VAL A 491 -3.01 41.75 -39.22
N ARG A 492 -2.38 42.21 -38.12
CA ARG A 492 -3.00 42.30 -36.79
C ARG A 492 -4.35 43.03 -36.83
N ALA A 493 -4.42 44.17 -37.51
CA ALA A 493 -5.67 44.94 -37.62
C ALA A 493 -6.77 44.17 -38.39
N ALA A 494 -6.40 43.42 -39.43
CA ALA A 494 -7.35 42.57 -40.16
C ALA A 494 -7.84 41.38 -39.32
N VAL A 495 -6.95 40.76 -38.55
CA VAL A 495 -7.27 39.63 -37.67
C VAL A 495 -8.18 40.05 -36.52
N VAL A 496 -7.99 41.25 -35.95
CA VAL A 496 -8.93 41.80 -34.95
C VAL A 496 -10.35 41.90 -35.54
N LYS A 497 -10.48 42.44 -36.76
CA LYS A 497 -11.78 42.53 -37.45
C LYS A 497 -12.37 41.15 -37.75
N ALA A 498 -11.54 40.18 -38.13
CA ALA A 498 -11.97 38.80 -38.34
C ALA A 498 -12.54 38.16 -37.07
N ARG A 499 -11.87 38.33 -35.92
CA ARG A 499 -12.36 37.83 -34.62
C ARG A 499 -13.64 38.52 -34.16
N ASP A 500 -13.79 39.80 -34.44
CA ASP A 500 -15.03 40.51 -34.15
C ASP A 500 -16.18 40.06 -35.07
N ALA A 501 -15.89 39.79 -36.35
CA ALA A 501 -16.85 39.20 -37.28
C ALA A 501 -17.25 37.77 -36.89
N GLU A 502 -16.32 36.95 -36.39
CA GLU A 502 -16.62 35.62 -35.82
C GLU A 502 -17.60 35.74 -34.66
N LYS A 503 -17.38 36.66 -33.71
CA LYS A 503 -18.32 36.90 -32.60
C LYS A 503 -19.71 37.30 -33.09
N GLN A 504 -19.78 38.20 -34.07
CA GLN A 504 -21.05 38.64 -34.65
C GLN A 504 -21.77 37.49 -35.37
N ALA A 505 -21.04 36.71 -36.17
CA ALA A 505 -21.56 35.51 -36.81
C ALA A 505 -22.08 34.47 -35.81
N GLN A 506 -21.36 34.21 -34.72
CA GLN A 506 -21.81 33.29 -33.68
C GLN A 506 -23.07 33.80 -32.95
N ALA A 507 -23.17 35.11 -32.71
CA ALA A 507 -24.38 35.73 -32.18
C ALA A 507 -25.57 35.56 -33.13
N LYS A 508 -25.37 35.79 -34.43
CA LYS A 508 -26.40 35.56 -35.46
C LYS A 508 -26.78 34.09 -35.63
N ALA A 509 -25.84 33.17 -35.50
CA ALA A 509 -26.13 31.75 -35.47
C ALA A 509 -27.00 31.37 -34.23
N ALA A 510 -26.76 32.00 -33.08
CA ALA A 510 -27.61 31.80 -31.89
C ALA A 510 -29.03 32.37 -32.07
N GLU A 511 -29.15 33.55 -32.68
CA GLU A 511 -30.44 34.13 -33.08
C GLU A 511 -31.18 33.21 -34.08
N ALA A 512 -30.47 32.67 -35.08
CA ALA A 512 -31.00 31.73 -36.05
C ALA A 512 -31.51 30.44 -35.40
N ARG A 513 -30.78 29.84 -34.46
CA ARG A 513 -31.27 28.67 -33.70
C ARG A 513 -32.54 28.98 -32.90
N THR A 514 -32.60 30.15 -32.29
CA THR A 514 -33.81 30.61 -31.58
C THR A 514 -34.99 30.77 -32.55
N ALA A 515 -34.74 31.33 -33.73
CA ALA A 515 -35.75 31.44 -34.79
C ALA A 515 -36.19 30.08 -35.33
N ALA A 516 -35.28 29.10 -35.42
CA ALA A 516 -35.61 27.74 -35.80
C ALA A 516 -36.55 27.07 -34.78
N THR A 517 -36.31 27.24 -33.47
CA THR A 517 -37.23 26.76 -32.43
C THR A 517 -38.63 27.39 -32.58
N ARG A 518 -38.71 28.70 -32.80
CA ARG A 518 -39.99 29.39 -33.05
C ARG A 518 -40.67 28.92 -34.33
N ALA A 519 -39.89 28.61 -35.37
CA ALA A 519 -40.40 28.02 -36.60
C ALA A 519 -40.98 26.63 -36.36
N ASP A 520 -40.33 25.77 -35.57
CA ASP A 520 -40.83 24.45 -35.21
C ASP A 520 -42.14 24.55 -34.39
N GLU A 521 -42.24 25.51 -33.47
CA GLU A 521 -43.47 25.82 -32.73
C GLU A 521 -44.60 26.30 -33.66
N ALA A 522 -44.29 27.19 -34.60
CA ALA A 522 -45.24 27.67 -35.61
C ALA A 522 -45.73 26.53 -36.53
N ALA A 523 -44.83 25.63 -36.94
CA ALA A 523 -45.19 24.45 -37.71
C ALA A 523 -46.08 23.48 -36.93
N ALA A 524 -45.83 23.29 -35.63
CA ALA A 524 -46.70 22.49 -34.77
C ALA A 524 -48.11 23.10 -34.65
N ARG A 525 -48.19 24.42 -34.48
CA ARG A 525 -49.47 25.17 -34.50
C ARG A 525 -50.21 25.03 -35.83
N ALA A 526 -49.48 25.08 -36.94
CA ALA A 526 -50.03 24.87 -38.28
C ALA A 526 -50.67 23.49 -38.43
N ARG A 527 -49.98 22.43 -37.99
CA ARG A 527 -50.51 21.06 -38.00
C ARG A 527 -51.75 20.89 -37.12
N ALA A 528 -51.87 21.68 -36.06
CA ALA A 528 -53.04 21.72 -35.18
C ALA A 528 -54.20 22.59 -35.71
N GLY A 529 -54.06 23.23 -36.87
CA GLY A 529 -55.08 24.07 -37.48
C GLY A 529 -55.28 25.42 -36.79
N ALA A 530 -54.25 25.96 -36.14
CA ALA A 530 -54.33 27.25 -35.45
C ALA A 530 -54.54 28.42 -36.44
N ALA A 531 -55.34 29.41 -36.03
CA ALA A 531 -55.54 30.62 -36.82
C ALA A 531 -54.21 31.36 -37.09
N GLY A 532 -54.06 31.89 -38.32
CA GLY A 532 -52.85 32.60 -38.76
C GLY A 532 -51.67 31.70 -39.12
N THR A 533 -51.88 30.38 -39.21
CA THR A 533 -50.86 29.41 -39.63
C THR A 533 -51.39 28.53 -40.76
N THR A 534 -50.51 27.90 -41.53
CA THR A 534 -50.89 27.02 -42.65
C THR A 534 -49.93 25.85 -42.83
N VAL A 535 -50.46 24.74 -43.35
CA VAL A 535 -49.69 23.66 -43.96
C VAL A 535 -49.96 23.73 -45.46
N GLN A 536 -48.95 24.15 -46.22
CA GLN A 536 -49.07 24.37 -47.66
C GLN A 536 -48.09 23.48 -48.43
N THR A 537 -48.60 22.74 -49.41
CA THR A 537 -47.76 22.10 -50.41
C THR A 537 -47.39 23.12 -51.49
N LEU A 538 -46.09 23.35 -51.66
CA LEU A 538 -45.51 24.22 -52.67
C LEU A 538 -44.96 23.37 -53.82
N SER A 539 -44.64 23.99 -54.96
CA SER A 539 -44.12 23.28 -56.14
C SER A 539 -42.77 22.58 -55.88
N ASN A 540 -41.99 23.08 -54.92
CA ASN A 540 -40.66 22.59 -54.55
C ASN A 540 -40.62 21.84 -53.20
N GLY A 541 -41.76 21.65 -52.54
CA GLY A 541 -41.78 21.03 -51.23
C GLY A 541 -43.00 21.35 -50.37
N LYS A 542 -42.78 21.38 -49.07
CA LYS A 542 -43.81 21.62 -48.06
C LYS A 542 -43.42 22.79 -47.18
N TYR A 543 -44.40 23.63 -46.85
CA TYR A 543 -44.26 24.72 -45.87
C TYR A 543 -45.24 24.54 -44.71
N GLU A 544 -44.76 24.79 -43.50
CA GLU A 544 -45.54 24.73 -42.26
C GLU A 544 -45.16 25.92 -41.37
N GLY A 545 -46.10 26.84 -41.10
CA GLY A 545 -45.80 28.00 -40.26
C GLY A 545 -46.80 29.13 -40.36
N GLU A 546 -46.36 30.32 -39.96
CA GLU A 546 -47.15 31.55 -39.96
C GLU A 546 -47.44 32.06 -41.37
N PHE A 547 -48.66 32.56 -41.57
CA PHE A 547 -49.17 32.93 -42.88
C PHE A 547 -49.97 34.23 -42.81
N SER A 548 -49.66 35.16 -43.70
CA SER A 548 -50.34 36.46 -43.77
C SER A 548 -50.46 36.94 -45.22
N ASN A 549 -51.58 37.59 -45.55
CA ASN A 549 -51.86 38.16 -46.88
C ASN A 549 -51.65 37.19 -48.05
N GLY A 550 -51.98 35.90 -47.86
CA GLY A 550 -51.83 34.90 -48.91
C GLY A 550 -50.40 34.40 -49.12
N THR A 551 -49.45 34.73 -48.25
CA THR A 551 -48.04 34.29 -48.36
C THR A 551 -47.45 33.85 -47.01
N PRO A 552 -46.45 32.96 -47.01
CA PRO A 552 -45.63 32.67 -45.83
C PRO A 552 -45.01 33.94 -45.24
N ASN A 553 -45.30 34.25 -43.98
CA ASN A 553 -44.85 35.47 -43.33
C ASN A 553 -44.77 35.27 -41.81
N GLY A 554 -43.62 35.55 -41.21
CA GLY A 554 -43.33 35.19 -39.82
C GLY A 554 -42.44 33.95 -39.72
N TYR A 555 -42.63 33.11 -38.70
CA TYR A 555 -41.81 31.91 -38.50
C TYR A 555 -42.38 30.67 -39.20
N GLY A 556 -41.52 29.84 -39.79
CA GLY A 556 -41.96 28.56 -40.33
C GLY A 556 -40.86 27.64 -40.85
N VAL A 557 -41.26 26.41 -41.14
CA VAL A 557 -40.41 25.32 -41.59
C VAL A 557 -40.71 25.02 -43.05
N SER A 558 -39.66 24.91 -43.86
CA SER A 558 -39.73 24.43 -45.24
C SER A 558 -38.94 23.14 -45.36
N SER A 559 -39.56 22.14 -45.98
CA SER A 559 -38.92 20.89 -46.36
C SER A 559 -38.99 20.76 -47.88
N PHE A 560 -37.84 20.61 -48.53
CA PHE A 560 -37.75 20.55 -49.97
C PHE A 560 -37.82 19.08 -50.43
N THR A 561 -38.80 18.77 -51.28
CA THR A 561 -39.09 17.37 -51.70
C THR A 561 -39.10 17.20 -53.21
N SER A 562 -38.80 18.25 -53.97
CA SER A 562 -38.68 18.23 -55.44
C SER A 562 -37.71 19.33 -55.90
N GLY A 563 -37.01 19.08 -57.02
CA GLY A 563 -36.00 20.01 -57.58
C GLY A 563 -34.58 19.73 -57.06
N ASP A 564 -33.69 20.71 -57.24
CA ASP A 564 -32.25 20.58 -56.95
C ASP A 564 -31.89 20.57 -55.46
N PHE A 565 -32.87 20.82 -54.58
CA PHE A 565 -32.69 20.99 -53.13
C PHE A 565 -33.44 19.91 -52.32
N VAL A 566 -33.77 18.77 -52.95
CA VAL A 566 -34.45 17.67 -52.24
C VAL A 566 -33.66 17.29 -50.99
N GLY A 567 -34.35 17.07 -49.86
CA GLY A 567 -33.71 16.71 -48.59
C GLY A 567 -33.27 17.92 -47.74
N ASP A 568 -33.13 19.10 -48.35
CA ASP A 568 -32.82 20.32 -47.61
C ASP A 568 -33.98 20.76 -46.72
N THR A 569 -33.65 21.47 -45.65
CA THR A 569 -34.65 22.10 -44.77
C THR A 569 -34.26 23.52 -44.39
N TYR A 570 -35.26 24.40 -44.31
CA TYR A 570 -35.11 25.72 -43.72
C TYR A 570 -36.04 25.88 -42.52
N ARG A 571 -35.51 26.43 -41.43
CA ARG A 571 -36.24 26.76 -40.21
C ARG A 571 -35.88 28.17 -39.78
N GLY A 572 -36.81 29.10 -39.92
CA GLY A 572 -36.54 30.49 -39.57
C GLY A 572 -37.62 31.45 -39.98
N GLN A 573 -37.22 32.70 -40.11
CA GLN A 573 -38.09 33.82 -40.45
C GLN A 573 -38.33 33.89 -41.97
N ARG A 574 -39.53 34.33 -42.34
CA ARG A 574 -39.96 34.59 -43.71
C ARG A 574 -40.68 35.92 -43.81
N LYS A 575 -40.57 36.55 -44.97
CA LYS A 575 -41.31 37.76 -45.33
C LYS A 575 -41.72 37.66 -46.79
N ASP A 576 -43.01 37.87 -47.05
CA ASP A 576 -43.60 37.86 -48.40
C ASP A 576 -43.23 36.60 -49.21
N GLY A 577 -43.16 35.45 -48.53
CA GLY A 577 -42.81 34.17 -49.13
C GLY A 577 -41.31 33.88 -49.25
N ALA A 578 -40.41 34.83 -49.01
CA ALA A 578 -38.95 34.63 -49.09
C ALA A 578 -38.32 34.40 -47.70
N PHE A 579 -37.17 33.74 -47.63
CA PHE A 579 -36.33 33.72 -46.43
C PHE A 579 -35.85 35.13 -46.12
N SER A 580 -36.03 35.56 -44.88
CA SER A 580 -35.68 36.91 -44.45
C SER A 580 -35.43 36.92 -42.95
N GLY A 581 -34.49 37.75 -42.49
CA GLY A 581 -34.14 37.83 -41.08
C GLY A 581 -33.13 36.74 -40.73
N VAL A 582 -33.38 35.93 -39.71
CA VAL A 582 -32.48 34.84 -39.29
C VAL A 582 -33.12 33.47 -39.46
N GLY A 583 -32.30 32.48 -39.81
CA GLY A 583 -32.76 31.10 -40.00
C GLY A 583 -31.63 30.08 -40.05
N VAL A 584 -32.02 28.83 -39.87
CA VAL A 584 -31.15 27.66 -39.98
C VAL A 584 -31.52 26.91 -41.26
N TYR A 585 -30.55 26.76 -42.15
CA TYR A 585 -30.65 25.92 -43.34
C TYR A 585 -29.81 24.68 -43.13
N THR A 586 -30.42 23.51 -43.29
CA THR A 586 -29.73 22.23 -43.23
C THR A 586 -29.71 21.66 -44.63
N TYR A 587 -28.53 21.35 -45.12
CA TYR A 587 -28.34 20.76 -46.43
C TYR A 587 -28.52 19.24 -46.32
N GLU A 588 -29.03 18.61 -47.36
CA GLU A 588 -29.07 17.16 -47.46
C GLU A 588 -27.64 16.60 -47.30
N GLU A 589 -27.50 15.61 -46.42
CA GLU A 589 -26.22 14.97 -46.20
C GLU A 589 -25.84 14.18 -47.45
N ASN A 590 -24.84 14.68 -48.18
CA ASN A 590 -24.25 13.97 -49.31
C ASN A 590 -22.89 13.38 -48.89
N PRO A 591 -22.84 12.10 -48.50
CA PRO A 591 -21.59 11.46 -48.08
C PRO A 591 -20.53 11.37 -49.20
N GLU A 592 -20.92 11.56 -50.46
CA GLU A 592 -20.01 11.57 -51.62
C GLU A 592 -19.42 12.96 -51.92
N ASN A 593 -19.91 14.03 -51.27
CA ASN A 593 -19.45 15.41 -51.52
C ASN A 593 -19.31 16.23 -50.22
N SER A 594 -18.20 16.04 -49.49
CA SER A 594 -17.87 16.83 -48.29
C SER A 594 -17.56 18.32 -48.56
N SER A 595 -17.63 18.77 -49.82
CA SER A 595 -17.39 20.19 -50.18
C SER A 595 -18.60 21.06 -49.87
N VAL A 596 -19.79 20.48 -49.68
CA VAL A 596 -20.98 21.21 -49.25
C VAL A 596 -21.06 21.31 -47.72
N PRO A 597 -21.47 22.46 -47.17
CA PRO A 597 -21.70 22.59 -45.74
C PRO A 597 -22.86 21.69 -45.30
N LEU A 598 -22.79 21.16 -44.08
CA LEU A 598 -23.89 20.44 -43.44
C LEU A 598 -25.04 21.39 -43.06
N LYS A 599 -24.69 22.61 -42.64
CA LYS A 599 -25.68 23.64 -42.27
C LYS A 599 -25.15 25.06 -42.43
N TYR A 600 -26.09 25.99 -42.54
CA TYR A 600 -25.90 27.42 -42.39
C TYR A 600 -26.79 27.95 -41.26
N GLU A 601 -26.24 28.83 -40.42
CA GLU A 601 -26.94 29.50 -39.34
C GLU A 601 -26.62 31.00 -39.39
N GLY A 602 -27.58 31.83 -39.80
CA GLY A 602 -27.31 33.26 -39.92
C GLY A 602 -28.40 34.05 -40.61
N GLU A 603 -27.99 35.16 -41.20
CA GLU A 603 -28.89 36.15 -41.79
C GLU A 603 -29.25 35.86 -43.26
N TYR A 604 -30.49 36.23 -43.61
CA TYR A 604 -31.11 36.09 -44.91
C TYR A 604 -31.80 37.39 -45.35
N LEU A 605 -31.71 37.70 -46.63
CA LEU A 605 -32.48 38.76 -47.26
C LEU A 605 -32.97 38.28 -48.63
N SER A 606 -34.29 38.11 -48.75
CA SER A 606 -34.93 37.71 -50.01
C SER A 606 -34.33 36.42 -50.60
N ASP A 607 -34.32 35.36 -49.79
CA ASP A 607 -33.75 34.03 -50.12
C ASP A 607 -32.21 33.97 -50.20
N GLU A 608 -31.50 35.11 -50.16
CA GLU A 608 -30.03 35.13 -50.18
C GLU A 608 -29.43 35.17 -48.77
N VAL A 609 -28.39 34.35 -48.57
CA VAL A 609 -27.48 34.44 -47.43
C VAL A 609 -26.68 35.74 -47.52
N THR A 610 -26.79 36.55 -46.47
CA THR A 610 -26.18 37.88 -46.37
C THR A 610 -25.83 38.20 -44.92
N GLY A 611 -25.15 39.32 -44.66
CA GLY A 611 -24.85 39.75 -43.29
C GLY A 611 -23.85 38.82 -42.62
N PHE A 612 -24.13 38.38 -41.38
CA PHE A 612 -23.27 37.47 -40.64
C PHE A 612 -23.91 36.10 -40.44
N GLY A 613 -23.08 35.06 -40.49
CA GLY A 613 -23.54 33.69 -40.26
C GLY A 613 -22.41 32.69 -40.11
N VAL A 614 -22.79 31.44 -39.87
CA VAL A 614 -21.87 30.32 -39.68
C VAL A 614 -22.21 29.20 -40.67
N HIS A 615 -21.24 28.82 -41.49
CA HIS A 615 -21.27 27.54 -42.21
C HIS A 615 -20.52 26.49 -41.42
N THR A 616 -21.12 25.31 -41.26
CA THR A 616 -20.47 24.14 -40.66
C THR A 616 -20.42 23.02 -41.68
N TRP A 617 -19.26 22.41 -41.88
CA TRP A 617 -19.07 21.26 -42.76
C TRP A 617 -19.16 19.94 -41.99
N PRO A 618 -19.41 18.81 -42.69
CA PRO A 618 -19.24 17.49 -42.11
C PRO A 618 -17.84 17.35 -41.47
N GLY A 619 -17.78 16.86 -40.22
CA GLY A 619 -16.54 16.77 -39.45
C GLY A 619 -16.29 17.91 -38.47
N GLY A 620 -17.03 19.04 -38.57
CA GLY A 620 -16.99 20.13 -37.58
C GLY A 620 -16.12 21.33 -37.96
N ASP A 621 -15.54 21.32 -39.17
CA ASP A 621 -14.91 22.51 -39.74
C ASP A 621 -15.97 23.61 -39.92
N PHE A 622 -15.61 24.87 -39.70
CA PHE A 622 -16.57 25.97 -39.79
C PHE A 622 -15.97 27.26 -40.31
N TYR A 623 -16.84 28.07 -40.92
CA TYR A 623 -16.58 29.47 -41.25
C TYR A 623 -17.57 30.34 -40.48
N ALA A 624 -17.06 31.33 -39.77
CA ALA A 624 -17.85 32.32 -39.05
C ALA A 624 -17.40 33.72 -39.49
N GLY A 625 -18.29 34.46 -40.15
CA GLY A 625 -17.97 35.78 -40.65
C GLY A 625 -19.05 36.37 -41.55
N GLY A 626 -18.63 37.30 -42.40
CA GLY A 626 -19.52 37.99 -43.32
C GLY A 626 -19.89 37.17 -44.56
N PHE A 627 -21.07 37.45 -45.08
CA PHE A 627 -21.66 36.90 -46.30
C PHE A 627 -22.28 37.98 -47.17
N LYS A 628 -22.21 37.77 -48.48
CA LYS A 628 -22.89 38.59 -49.49
C LYS A 628 -23.26 37.73 -50.69
N GLN A 629 -24.53 37.76 -51.09
CA GLN A 629 -25.04 37.02 -52.26
C GLN A 629 -24.63 35.54 -52.24
N ASN A 630 -24.86 34.87 -51.11
CA ASN A 630 -24.53 33.45 -50.89
C ASN A 630 -23.03 33.10 -50.87
N GLN A 631 -22.14 34.09 -50.80
CA GLN A 631 -20.69 33.87 -50.78
C GLN A 631 -20.06 34.47 -49.52
N ARG A 632 -19.02 33.81 -48.99
CA ARG A 632 -18.19 34.38 -47.90
C ARG A 632 -17.56 35.67 -48.38
N SER A 633 -17.74 36.74 -47.61
CA SER A 633 -17.29 38.09 -47.98
C SER A 633 -17.03 38.94 -46.75
N GLY A 634 -16.02 39.82 -46.82
CA GLY A 634 -15.65 40.69 -45.70
C GLY A 634 -14.74 39.98 -44.70
N SER A 635 -14.83 40.32 -43.42
CA SER A 635 -14.01 39.71 -42.39
C SER A 635 -14.61 38.40 -41.89
N GLY A 636 -13.76 37.41 -41.63
CA GLY A 636 -14.22 36.13 -41.12
C GLY A 636 -13.10 35.22 -40.67
N VAL A 637 -13.51 34.09 -40.11
CA VAL A 637 -12.65 33.05 -39.57
C VAL A 637 -13.06 31.73 -40.17
N LEU A 638 -12.12 30.99 -40.77
CA LEU A 638 -12.29 29.60 -41.17
C LEU A 638 -11.43 28.73 -40.24
N SER A 639 -12.06 27.80 -39.53
CA SER A 639 -11.41 26.95 -38.53
C SER A 639 -11.59 25.49 -38.93
N PHE A 640 -10.51 24.73 -38.83
CA PHE A 640 -10.49 23.30 -39.12
C PHE A 640 -10.33 22.51 -37.83
N THR A 641 -10.93 21.34 -37.78
CA THR A 641 -10.80 20.39 -36.66
C THR A 641 -9.38 19.86 -36.47
N SER A 642 -8.52 19.99 -37.49
CA SER A 642 -7.07 19.77 -37.39
C SER A 642 -6.35 20.78 -36.48
N GLY A 643 -7.01 21.87 -36.10
CA GLY A 643 -6.43 23.02 -35.39
C GLY A 643 -5.87 24.10 -36.32
N LEU A 644 -5.84 23.87 -37.65
CA LEU A 644 -5.50 24.93 -38.60
C LEU A 644 -6.58 26.02 -38.56
N ARG A 645 -6.16 27.28 -38.61
CA ARG A 645 -7.10 28.41 -38.53
C ARG A 645 -6.70 29.55 -39.47
N LEU A 646 -7.65 30.02 -40.25
CA LEU A 646 -7.52 31.13 -41.18
C LEU A 646 -8.32 32.33 -40.65
N GLU A 647 -7.67 33.47 -40.47
CA GLU A 647 -8.32 34.70 -39.99
C GLU A 647 -7.97 35.87 -40.90
N GLY A 648 -8.97 36.57 -41.46
CA GLY A 648 -8.70 37.70 -42.32
C GLY A 648 -9.89 38.14 -43.18
N LEU A 649 -9.57 38.67 -44.35
CA LEU A 649 -10.53 39.11 -45.35
C LEU A 649 -10.85 38.00 -46.37
N PHE A 650 -12.11 37.94 -46.77
CA PHE A 650 -12.67 37.00 -47.73
C PHE A 650 -13.41 37.75 -48.84
N ALA A 651 -13.32 37.23 -50.06
CA ALA A 651 -14.11 37.66 -51.20
C ALA A 651 -14.43 36.43 -52.07
N SER A 652 -15.67 36.32 -52.54
CA SER A 652 -16.12 35.22 -53.40
C SER A 652 -15.72 33.83 -52.93
N ASN A 653 -15.93 33.57 -51.63
CA ASN A 653 -15.57 32.33 -50.92
C ASN A 653 -14.08 32.10 -50.63
N PHE A 654 -13.17 32.92 -51.15
CA PHE A 654 -11.73 32.75 -50.97
C PHE A 654 -11.16 33.79 -50.01
N MET A 655 -10.09 33.44 -49.30
CA MET A 655 -9.28 34.41 -48.57
C MET A 655 -8.67 35.38 -49.59
N ASN A 656 -8.98 36.66 -49.42
CA ASN A 656 -8.60 37.73 -50.35
C ASN A 656 -8.46 39.04 -49.56
N GLY A 657 -7.25 39.61 -49.57
CA GLY A 657 -6.85 40.73 -48.71
C GLY A 657 -5.92 40.32 -47.57
N LEU A 658 -5.88 41.10 -46.49
CA LEU A 658 -4.99 40.85 -45.36
C LEU A 658 -5.52 39.70 -44.48
N GLY A 659 -4.63 38.76 -44.11
CA GLY A 659 -4.99 37.63 -43.27
C GLY A 659 -3.80 36.81 -42.79
N VAL A 660 -4.08 35.84 -41.93
CA VAL A 660 -3.12 34.90 -41.35
C VAL A 660 -3.65 33.47 -41.41
N GLU A 661 -2.75 32.55 -41.67
CA GLU A 661 -2.90 31.13 -41.42
C GLU A 661 -2.10 30.73 -40.18
N TRP A 662 -2.79 30.17 -39.20
CA TRP A 662 -2.23 29.63 -37.98
C TRP A 662 -2.12 28.12 -38.04
N LYS A 663 -1.06 27.60 -37.43
CA LYS A 663 -0.91 26.16 -37.15
C LYS A 663 -1.74 25.77 -35.93
N ALA A 664 -1.93 24.46 -35.74
CA ALA A 664 -2.65 23.88 -34.61
C ALA A 664 -2.06 24.23 -33.23
N ASP A 665 -0.76 24.53 -33.16
CA ASP A 665 -0.08 24.96 -31.93
C ASP A 665 -0.22 26.48 -31.65
N GLY A 666 -0.93 27.21 -32.51
CA GLY A 666 -1.16 28.64 -32.39
C GLY A 666 -0.01 29.52 -32.87
N THR A 667 1.01 28.95 -33.53
CA THR A 667 2.07 29.70 -34.20
C THR A 667 1.65 30.13 -35.61
N VAL A 668 2.22 31.24 -36.11
CA VAL A 668 1.97 31.72 -37.47
C VAL A 668 2.57 30.75 -38.49
N ASN A 669 1.75 30.23 -39.42
CA ASN A 669 2.26 29.54 -40.60
C ASN A 669 2.60 30.54 -41.71
N GLN A 670 1.62 31.36 -42.09
CA GLN A 670 1.74 32.37 -43.14
C GLN A 670 0.91 33.60 -42.76
N ALA A 671 1.44 34.80 -43.01
CA ALA A 671 0.74 36.06 -42.73
C ALA A 671 1.06 37.08 -43.81
N GLY A 672 0.06 37.83 -44.26
CA GLY A 672 0.23 38.87 -45.27
C GLY A 672 -1.01 39.12 -46.13
N ARG A 673 -0.80 39.49 -47.39
CA ARG A 673 -1.86 39.72 -48.38
C ARG A 673 -2.09 38.47 -49.21
N TRP A 674 -3.36 38.13 -49.36
CA TRP A 674 -3.86 36.95 -50.07
C TRP A 674 -4.68 37.35 -51.29
N GLU A 675 -4.62 36.54 -52.34
CA GLU A 675 -5.49 36.59 -53.51
C GLU A 675 -5.92 35.16 -53.84
N ASP A 676 -7.22 34.90 -53.81
CA ASP A 676 -7.85 33.61 -54.11
C ASP A 676 -7.20 32.40 -53.40
N ASN A 677 -7.12 32.49 -52.06
CA ASN A 677 -6.46 31.52 -51.17
C ASN A 677 -4.94 31.38 -51.35
N LYS A 678 -4.28 32.25 -52.12
CA LYS A 678 -2.83 32.24 -52.28
C LYS A 678 -2.21 33.46 -51.63
N LEU A 679 -1.18 33.25 -50.81
CA LEU A 679 -0.39 34.35 -50.27
C LEU A 679 0.43 35.00 -51.40
N VAL A 680 0.17 36.27 -51.69
CA VAL A 680 0.87 37.04 -52.74
C VAL A 680 1.95 37.97 -52.17
N GLU A 681 1.82 38.37 -50.92
CA GLU A 681 2.81 39.18 -50.22
C GLU A 681 2.88 38.74 -48.75
N SER A 682 4.06 38.37 -48.26
CA SER A 682 4.27 38.02 -46.86
C SER A 682 4.55 39.26 -46.02
N LEU A 683 3.87 39.39 -44.88
CA LEU A 683 4.06 40.47 -43.91
C LEU A 683 4.34 39.85 -42.54
N THR A 684 5.61 39.64 -42.22
CA THR A 684 6.07 39.19 -40.90
C THR A 684 6.37 40.38 -39.99
N LYS A 685 6.35 40.13 -38.68
CA LYS A 685 6.60 41.15 -37.66
C LYS A 685 8.02 41.68 -37.68
#